data_AF-A0A8S9M448-F1
#
_entry.id   AF-A0A8S9M448-F1
#
_cell.length_a   1.000
_cell.length_b   1.000
_cell.length_c   1.000
_cell.angle_alpha   90.00
_cell.angle_beta   90.00
_cell.angle_gamma   90.00
#
_symmetry.space_group_name_H-M   'P 1'
#
loop_
_entity.id
_entity.type
_entity.pdbx_description
1 polymer ?
#
loop_
_entity_poly.entity_id
_entity_poly.type
_entity_poly.pdbx_seq_one_letter_code
_entity_poly.pdbx_strand_id
1 'polypeptide(L)'
;METVDLSKNRFDGHVLRLIAGPKHNLSGLIHLDLSENGFVGHILNGLSSAQKLGHLNLASNRFRVQEFPQILKLSGLYYLNLSRTNLAGSIPSGITQLSQLKVLDLSYNNLTGNVPLLPLKNIEVLDLSLNKLEGDIPRTVLEKLPVMERFNFSFNNLTFCDPNLSQGMIQTSFIGSTNNCPFAAKPNVQKGESVSKKKTGLKIGLTLAISMAFLLVALLVILVAMRGRRKSRTWATKQAAEPNLLDQGDSSTYVPVVMIDKPLMKMTLADLKAATLNFDSGALLWESKSGPTYEAVLPGGFRAALKVVSSGATLSDHEASVTFERLARINHPNLVPLSGYCIAAEQRIVIYEHLEYVNLHTLLHTADDDSVSWILRHKIALGTARALAFLHHGCIPPVVHGEVKSGTIFLDSSQEPQLAEFGLAKLLNEGLLGDLDGYTPTELEEHGSPTLESDVYSFGVVLLELVSGKKAEWDLVDWVRGLVRQGEGSRAIDPTLQGTGPVEQIAEAVKIGYLCTADLSWKRPTMQQGSVNGVLHGNMETVDLSKNRFDGHVLRLIAGPKHNLSGLIHLDLSENGFVGHILNGLSSAQKLGYLNLASNRFRVQDFPQILKLSGLYYLNLSRTNLAGSIPSGITQLSQLKVLDLSYNNLTGNVPLLPLKNIEVLDLSMNKLEGDIPRTVLEKLPVMERFNFSHNNLTFCDPNLSQGMIQTSFIGSTNNCPFAAKPNVQKGESVSKKKTGLKIGLTLAISMAFLLVALLVILVAMRGRRKSRTWATKQAAEPNLLDQGDSSTDVPVVMIDKPLMKLTLADLKAATLNFDSGALLWESKSGPTYEAVLPGGFRAALKVVSSGATLSDHEASVTFERLARINHPNLVPLSGYCIAAEQRIVIYEHLEYVNLHTLLHTTDDSVSWILRHKIALGTARALAFLHHGCIPPVVHGEVKAGTIFLDSSQEPQLAEFGLAKLLNEGLLGDLDGYTPTELEEHGSPTLESDVYSFGVVLLELVSGKKAEWDLVDWVRGLVRQGEGSRAIDPTLQGTGPVEQIAEAVKIGYLCTADLSWKRPTMQQVVGLLKDISPS
;
A
#
# COMPACT_ATOMS: atom_id res chain seq x y z
N MET A 1 -20.04 9.05 -32.54
CA MET A 1 -20.92 8.45 -31.51
C MET A 1 -21.33 7.03 -31.83
N GLU A 2 -20.33 6.28 -32.25
CA GLU A 2 -19.92 5.29 -31.29
C GLU A 2 -19.39 6.09 -30.04
N THR A 3 -20.20 6.80 -29.16
CA THR A 3 -19.77 7.62 -27.94
C THR A 3 -20.64 8.67 -27.16
N VAL A 4 -20.17 9.08 -25.93
CA VAL A 4 -20.24 10.29 -24.99
C VAL A 4 -19.21 10.14 -23.75
N ASP A 5 -19.45 10.64 -22.50
CA ASP A 5 -19.04 10.16 -21.11
C ASP A 5 -19.07 11.27 -20.05
N LEU A 6 -19.64 10.92 -18.89
CA LEU A 6 -20.08 11.83 -17.86
C LEU A 6 -19.90 11.31 -16.40
N SER A 7 -19.10 10.28 -16.14
CA SER A 7 -18.82 9.64 -14.82
C SER A 7 -18.46 10.49 -13.57
N LYS A 8 -18.46 9.91 -12.34
CA LYS A 8 -18.43 10.60 -11.00
C LYS A 8 -18.50 12.14 -11.04
N ASN A 9 -19.63 12.68 -11.50
CA ASN A 9 -19.82 14.11 -11.73
C ASN A 9 -21.05 14.57 -10.92
N ARG A 10 -21.72 15.65 -11.34
CA ARG A 10 -22.98 16.10 -10.73
C ARG A 10 -24.06 16.38 -11.80
N PHE A 11 -23.95 15.73 -12.95
CA PHE A 11 -24.93 15.84 -14.04
C PHE A 11 -26.24 15.15 -13.66
N ASP A 12 -27.36 15.78 -13.99
CA ASP A 12 -28.70 15.26 -13.75
C ASP A 12 -29.57 15.31 -15.02
N GLY A 13 -30.84 14.96 -14.86
CA GLY A 13 -31.81 14.95 -15.96
C GLY A 13 -31.89 13.61 -16.72
N HIS A 14 -32.65 13.62 -17.81
CA HIS A 14 -33.15 12.39 -18.45
C HIS A 14 -32.20 11.82 -19.51
N VAL A 15 -31.74 10.57 -19.28
CA VAL A 15 -30.97 9.73 -20.22
C VAL A 15 -31.42 9.82 -21.67
N LEU A 16 -32.73 9.70 -21.93
CA LEU A 16 -33.26 9.64 -23.28
C LEU A 16 -32.96 10.91 -24.11
N ARG A 17 -32.74 12.06 -23.49
CA ARG A 17 -32.39 13.30 -24.20
C ARG A 17 -30.94 13.35 -24.69
N LEU A 18 -30.04 12.55 -24.12
CA LEU A 18 -28.65 12.40 -24.56
C LEU A 18 -28.49 11.42 -25.73
N ILE A 19 -29.43 10.47 -25.90
CA ILE A 19 -29.18 9.23 -26.66
C ILE A 19 -30.29 8.93 -27.70
N ALA A 20 -31.53 9.39 -27.50
CA ALA A 20 -32.70 8.96 -28.29
C ALA A 20 -33.34 10.07 -29.15
N GLY A 21 -32.52 10.92 -29.79
CA GLY A 21 -33.00 11.80 -30.86
C GLY A 21 -33.03 11.05 -32.21
N PRO A 22 -34.03 11.26 -33.09
CA PRO A 22 -34.24 10.46 -34.32
C PRO A 22 -33.22 10.71 -35.45
N LYS A 23 -32.04 11.22 -35.12
CA LYS A 23 -30.87 11.38 -36.02
C LYS A 23 -29.60 10.69 -35.49
N HIS A 24 -29.66 10.05 -34.32
CA HIS A 24 -28.50 9.45 -33.67
C HIS A 24 -28.51 7.94 -33.87
N ASN A 25 -27.75 7.49 -34.87
CA ASN A 25 -27.44 6.08 -35.03
C ASN A 25 -26.50 5.65 -33.90
N LEU A 26 -26.89 4.63 -33.15
CA LEU A 26 -26.15 4.12 -32.02
C LEU A 26 -25.33 2.89 -32.39
N SER A 27 -25.28 2.44 -33.67
CA SER A 27 -24.61 1.20 -34.15
C SER A 27 -23.10 1.03 -33.88
N GLY A 28 -22.58 1.85 -32.98
CA GLY A 28 -21.22 2.01 -32.53
C GLY A 28 -20.69 0.86 -31.67
N LEU A 29 -20.69 0.87 -30.32
CA LEU A 29 -20.83 1.97 -29.34
C LEU A 29 -20.17 1.62 -27.95
N ILE A 30 -18.82 1.46 -27.84
CA ILE A 30 -18.02 0.84 -26.75
C ILE A 30 -18.56 1.17 -25.40
N HIS A 31 -18.31 2.39 -24.83
CA HIS A 31 -18.16 3.11 -23.48
C HIS A 31 -19.21 3.49 -22.14
N LEU A 32 -20.60 3.62 -21.77
CA LEU A 32 -22.05 4.34 -21.83
C LEU A 32 -22.37 5.53 -20.89
N ASP A 33 -21.39 6.06 -20.20
CA ASP A 33 -21.48 6.59 -18.85
C ASP A 33 -22.11 7.91 -18.53
N LEU A 34 -22.74 7.82 -17.36
CA LEU A 34 -23.50 8.76 -16.62
C LEU A 34 -23.24 8.53 -15.10
N SER A 35 -22.09 8.03 -14.62
CA SER A 35 -21.91 7.46 -13.26
C SER A 35 -21.67 8.40 -12.10
N GLU A 36 -22.02 7.99 -10.88
CA GLU A 36 -21.98 8.75 -9.63
C GLU A 36 -22.47 10.18 -9.88
N ASN A 37 -23.78 10.29 -10.13
CA ASN A 37 -24.42 11.46 -10.73
C ASN A 37 -25.87 11.61 -10.25
N GLY A 38 -26.64 12.49 -10.88
CA GLY A 38 -28.06 12.71 -10.63
C GLY A 38 -28.99 12.29 -11.77
N PHE A 39 -28.56 11.50 -12.76
CA PHE A 39 -29.39 11.17 -13.92
C PHE A 39 -30.64 10.36 -13.54
N VAL A 40 -31.75 10.67 -14.21
CA VAL A 40 -33.11 10.19 -13.89
C VAL A 40 -33.80 9.52 -15.09
N GLY A 41 -34.87 8.78 -14.81
CA GLY A 41 -35.77 8.23 -15.82
C GLY A 41 -35.58 6.74 -16.10
N HIS A 42 -35.71 6.35 -17.36
CA HIS A 42 -35.70 4.95 -17.81
C HIS A 42 -34.63 4.68 -18.88
N ILE A 43 -34.24 3.42 -19.01
CA ILE A 43 -33.02 2.94 -19.69
C ILE A 43 -33.43 2.05 -20.87
N LEU A 44 -33.94 2.61 -21.97
CA LEU A 44 -34.56 1.77 -23.03
C LEU A 44 -34.29 2.16 -24.49
N ASN A 45 -34.32 1.12 -25.32
CA ASN A 45 -34.60 1.02 -26.75
C ASN A 45 -33.69 1.70 -27.79
N GLY A 46 -32.80 2.63 -27.44
CA GLY A 46 -31.72 3.01 -28.37
C GLY A 46 -30.65 1.92 -28.49
N LEU A 47 -30.45 1.21 -27.39
CA LEU A 47 -29.27 0.45 -27.03
C LEU A 47 -29.13 -0.84 -27.87
N SER A 48 -30.24 -1.53 -28.08
CA SER A 48 -30.34 -2.76 -28.88
C SER A 48 -30.14 -2.59 -30.40
N SER A 49 -30.01 -1.37 -30.91
CA SER A 49 -29.63 -1.14 -32.31
C SER A 49 -28.16 -1.45 -32.57
N ALA A 50 -27.35 -1.58 -31.53
CA ALA A 50 -25.92 -1.40 -31.67
C ALA A 50 -25.09 -2.68 -31.68
N GLN A 51 -25.47 -3.61 -32.56
CA GLN A 51 -24.87 -4.93 -32.75
C GLN A 51 -23.36 -5.09 -32.44
N LYS A 52 -22.50 -4.18 -32.94
CA LYS A 52 -21.12 -4.00 -32.49
C LYS A 52 -21.11 -3.44 -31.06
N LEU A 53 -21.33 -4.25 -30.03
CA LEU A 53 -21.43 -3.66 -28.71
C LEU A 53 -20.28 -3.93 -27.78
N GLY A 54 -20.15 -3.02 -26.84
CA GLY A 54 -19.01 -2.88 -25.97
C GLY A 54 -19.45 -3.11 -24.57
N HIS A 55 -19.70 -2.14 -23.72
CA HIS A 55 -20.17 -2.45 -22.38
C HIS A 55 -21.46 -1.64 -21.94
N LEU A 56 -21.67 -0.66 -21.00
CA LEU A 56 -22.80 0.40 -20.87
C LEU A 56 -22.50 1.20 -19.55
N ASN A 57 -22.86 2.45 -19.15
CA ASN A 57 -22.37 3.13 -17.87
C ASN A 57 -23.41 4.16 -17.18
N LEU A 58 -23.74 4.14 -15.86
CA LEU A 58 -24.88 4.76 -15.08
C LEU A 58 -24.70 4.77 -13.51
N ALA A 59 -23.53 4.79 -12.91
CA ALA A 59 -23.46 4.82 -11.44
C ALA A 59 -24.20 5.84 -10.61
N SER A 60 -24.39 5.44 -9.35
CA SER A 60 -25.00 6.09 -8.20
C SER A 60 -25.91 7.21 -8.64
N ASN A 61 -27.00 6.79 -9.28
CA ASN A 61 -27.89 7.63 -10.05
C ASN A 61 -29.30 7.59 -9.48
N ARG A 62 -30.22 8.26 -10.17
CA ARG A 62 -31.57 8.53 -9.70
C ARG A 62 -32.61 8.04 -10.71
N PHE A 63 -32.29 6.97 -11.43
CA PHE A 63 -33.21 6.30 -12.34
C PHE A 63 -34.46 5.79 -11.61
N ARG A 64 -35.55 5.68 -12.36
CA ARG A 64 -36.85 5.25 -11.86
C ARG A 64 -36.92 3.72 -11.88
N VAL A 65 -37.80 3.20 -11.01
CA VAL A 65 -38.09 1.76 -11.00
C VAL A 65 -38.59 1.31 -12.36
N GLN A 66 -38.01 0.23 -12.86
CA GLN A 66 -38.22 -0.27 -14.22
C GLN A 66 -37.83 -1.74 -14.32
N GLU A 67 -38.47 -2.46 -15.23
CA GLU A 67 -38.01 -3.78 -15.62
C GLU A 67 -36.73 -3.72 -16.47
N PHE A 68 -36.26 -4.91 -16.76
CA PHE A 68 -34.97 -5.25 -17.31
C PHE A 68 -34.84 -4.98 -18.84
N PRO A 69 -34.04 -3.99 -19.30
CA PRO A 69 -33.87 -3.61 -20.71
C PRO A 69 -33.68 -4.69 -21.81
N GLN A 70 -33.84 -4.24 -23.06
CA GLN A 70 -34.02 -5.04 -24.29
C GLN A 70 -32.73 -5.59 -24.93
N ILE A 71 -31.92 -6.23 -24.11
CA ILE A 71 -30.47 -6.19 -24.25
C ILE A 71 -29.79 -7.37 -24.95
N LEU A 72 -30.43 -8.54 -24.89
CA LEU A 72 -29.83 -9.88 -24.97
C LEU A 72 -29.28 -10.28 -26.36
N LYS A 73 -28.97 -9.33 -27.26
CA LYS A 73 -28.91 -9.52 -28.71
C LYS A 73 -27.57 -9.17 -29.39
N LEU A 74 -26.54 -8.79 -28.63
CA LEU A 74 -25.56 -7.78 -29.07
C LEU A 74 -24.08 -8.21 -29.00
N SER A 75 -23.69 -9.38 -29.50
CA SER A 75 -22.49 -10.20 -29.14
C SER A 75 -21.04 -9.63 -29.29
N GLY A 76 -20.74 -8.35 -28.97
CA GLY A 76 -19.43 -7.64 -28.92
C GLY A 76 -18.66 -7.26 -27.59
N LEU A 77 -19.15 -7.48 -26.35
CA LEU A 77 -18.84 -6.87 -25.02
C LEU A 77 -17.77 -7.43 -24.07
N TYR A 78 -17.61 -6.93 -22.81
CA TYR A 78 -16.91 -7.65 -21.72
C TYR A 78 -17.09 -7.25 -20.20
N TYR A 79 -18.21 -6.70 -19.73
CA TYR A 79 -18.36 -6.05 -18.39
C TYR A 79 -19.89 -5.93 -18.08
N LEU A 80 -20.53 -5.97 -16.85
CA LEU A 80 -21.96 -6.46 -16.56
C LEU A 80 -23.06 -5.65 -15.66
N ASN A 81 -23.20 -5.63 -14.28
CA ASN A 81 -23.46 -4.55 -13.19
C ASN A 81 -24.71 -3.59 -12.51
N LEU A 82 -26.10 -3.45 -12.50
CA LEU A 82 -27.02 -2.17 -12.41
C LEU A 82 -27.32 -1.35 -11.12
N SER A 83 -26.47 -1.32 -10.12
CA SER A 83 -26.66 -0.65 -8.80
C SER A 83 -27.44 0.65 -8.78
N ARG A 84 -28.20 0.85 -7.70
CA ARG A 84 -28.77 2.14 -7.28
C ARG A 84 -29.27 2.97 -8.49
N THR A 85 -29.98 2.28 -9.36
CA THR A 85 -30.75 2.79 -10.51
C THR A 85 -32.17 2.25 -10.50
N ASN A 86 -32.50 1.55 -9.42
CA ASN A 86 -33.82 1.12 -8.97
C ASN A 86 -34.52 0.09 -9.87
N LEU A 87 -33.81 -0.68 -10.71
CA LEU A 87 -34.42 -1.77 -11.47
C LEU A 87 -35.29 -2.70 -10.58
N ALA A 88 -36.24 -3.39 -11.20
CA ALA A 88 -37.08 -4.42 -10.62
C ALA A 88 -37.40 -5.51 -11.67
N GLY A 89 -38.25 -6.48 -11.30
CA GLY A 89 -38.71 -7.52 -12.22
C GLY A 89 -37.84 -8.77 -12.17
N SER A 90 -37.29 -9.21 -13.32
CA SER A 90 -37.06 -10.63 -13.60
C SER A 90 -35.80 -10.94 -14.49
N ILE A 91 -35.09 -12.09 -14.37
CA ILE A 91 -34.15 -12.63 -15.42
C ILE A 91 -34.86 -13.25 -16.64
N PRO A 92 -34.67 -12.70 -17.85
CA PRO A 92 -34.81 -13.46 -19.08
C PRO A 92 -33.59 -14.37 -19.36
N SER A 93 -33.69 -15.67 -19.06
CA SER A 93 -32.62 -16.70 -19.15
C SER A 93 -31.95 -16.91 -20.52
N GLY A 94 -32.43 -16.27 -21.60
CA GLY A 94 -31.70 -16.15 -22.87
C GLY A 94 -30.33 -15.48 -22.71
N ILE A 95 -30.16 -14.79 -21.58
CA ILE A 95 -28.95 -14.65 -20.79
C ILE A 95 -27.78 -15.58 -21.23
N THR A 96 -27.89 -16.89 -21.05
CA THR A 96 -26.77 -17.86 -21.19
C THR A 96 -26.08 -17.91 -22.58
N GLN A 97 -26.67 -17.26 -23.60
CA GLN A 97 -26.26 -17.22 -25.01
C GLN A 97 -25.17 -16.21 -25.33
N LEU A 98 -25.07 -15.16 -24.52
CA LEU A 98 -23.84 -14.40 -24.47
C LEU A 98 -22.70 -15.41 -24.25
N SER A 99 -21.48 -15.20 -24.77
CA SER A 99 -20.43 -16.20 -24.55
C SER A 99 -19.13 -15.81 -23.86
N GLN A 100 -18.64 -14.56 -23.75
CA GLN A 100 -17.21 -14.39 -23.36
C GLN A 100 -16.73 -13.23 -22.39
N LEU A 101 -17.63 -12.63 -21.59
CA LEU A 101 -17.58 -11.44 -20.68
C LEU A 101 -16.43 -11.23 -19.71
N LYS A 102 -15.97 -12.27 -19.05
CA LYS A 102 -15.43 -12.23 -17.68
C LYS A 102 -16.32 -11.77 -16.48
N VAL A 103 -17.31 -10.84 -16.52
CA VAL A 103 -17.74 -10.02 -15.31
C VAL A 103 -19.18 -9.35 -15.16
N LEU A 104 -19.99 -9.52 -14.06
CA LEU A 104 -21.47 -9.14 -13.79
C LEU A 104 -21.83 -8.42 -12.47
N ASP A 105 -22.97 -7.68 -12.28
CA ASP A 105 -23.39 -7.09 -10.95
C ASP A 105 -24.89 -6.54 -10.79
N LEU A 106 -25.49 -6.56 -9.57
CA LEU A 106 -26.94 -6.78 -9.20
C LEU A 106 -27.84 -6.16 -8.00
N SER A 107 -27.40 -5.63 -6.84
CA SER A 107 -28.16 -4.92 -5.74
C SER A 107 -28.55 -3.43 -5.56
N TYR A 108 -29.03 -3.04 -4.35
CA TYR A 108 -29.51 -1.69 -4.00
C TYR A 108 -30.58 -1.20 -5.01
N ASN A 109 -31.23 -2.19 -5.63
CA ASN A 109 -32.34 -2.16 -6.55
C ASN A 109 -33.34 -3.22 -6.01
N ASN A 110 -34.39 -3.56 -6.76
CA ASN A 110 -35.63 -4.09 -6.20
C ASN A 110 -36.16 -5.34 -6.95
N LEU A 111 -35.36 -6.40 -6.93
CA LEU A 111 -35.31 -7.41 -7.99
C LEU A 111 -35.65 -8.81 -7.46
N THR A 112 -36.32 -9.69 -8.23
CA THR A 112 -37.09 -10.83 -7.66
C THR A 112 -37.08 -12.12 -8.49
N GLY A 113 -36.77 -13.26 -7.86
CA GLY A 113 -36.72 -14.61 -8.45
C GLY A 113 -35.47 -15.43 -8.04
N ASN A 114 -35.39 -16.74 -8.33
CA ASN A 114 -34.17 -17.56 -8.14
C ASN A 114 -33.16 -17.35 -9.29
N VAL A 115 -32.42 -18.38 -9.67
CA VAL A 115 -31.16 -18.40 -10.40
C VAL A 115 -31.34 -19.35 -11.64
N PRO A 116 -31.44 -18.87 -12.92
CA PRO A 116 -31.57 -19.64 -14.21
C PRO A 116 -30.31 -19.88 -15.12
N LEU A 117 -29.62 -21.02 -14.97
CA LEU A 117 -28.27 -21.35 -15.52
C LEU A 117 -27.36 -20.22 -16.05
N LEU A 118 -26.35 -19.82 -15.25
CA LEU A 118 -25.21 -19.10 -15.78
C LEU A 118 -24.25 -20.04 -16.52
N PRO A 119 -23.54 -19.51 -17.52
CA PRO A 119 -22.63 -20.27 -18.36
C PRO A 119 -21.09 -20.23 -18.06
N LEU A 120 -20.41 -21.38 -17.94
CA LEU A 120 -19.27 -21.55 -17.00
C LEU A 120 -17.74 -21.39 -17.39
N LYS A 121 -17.11 -21.89 -18.46
CA LYS A 121 -15.61 -21.99 -18.67
C LYS A 121 -14.49 -21.07 -17.99
N ASN A 122 -14.53 -19.72 -17.79
CA ASN A 122 -13.48 -18.91 -17.02
C ASN A 122 -13.75 -17.35 -16.69
N ILE A 123 -14.05 -16.97 -15.41
CA ILE A 123 -14.74 -15.74 -14.81
C ILE A 123 -13.76 -14.75 -14.08
N GLU A 124 -14.06 -13.55 -13.51
CA GLU A 124 -13.06 -12.64 -12.78
C GLU A 124 -13.40 -11.67 -11.54
N VAL A 125 -14.62 -11.45 -10.98
CA VAL A 125 -15.19 -10.60 -9.86
C VAL A 125 -16.68 -10.98 -9.35
N LEU A 126 -17.02 -11.72 -8.25
CA LEU A 126 -18.35 -12.37 -7.92
C LEU A 126 -19.34 -12.00 -6.71
N ASP A 127 -19.41 -10.80 -6.12
CA ASP A 127 -20.27 -10.36 -4.96
C ASP A 127 -21.82 -10.32 -5.19
N LEU A 128 -22.48 -11.18 -5.98
CA LEU A 128 -23.89 -11.19 -6.55
C LEU A 128 -25.11 -10.20 -6.17
N SER A 129 -24.92 -9.07 -5.46
CA SER A 129 -25.62 -8.17 -4.46
C SER A 129 -27.19 -7.98 -4.13
N LEU A 130 -27.41 -7.44 -2.88
CA LEU A 130 -28.53 -6.85 -2.05
C LEU A 130 -29.91 -6.53 -2.71
N ASN A 131 -30.87 -7.46 -2.69
CA ASN A 131 -32.08 -7.41 -3.54
C ASN A 131 -33.31 -8.07 -2.85
N LYS A 132 -34.21 -8.69 -3.63
CA LYS A 132 -35.36 -9.51 -3.20
C LYS A 132 -35.41 -10.82 -4.01
N LEU A 133 -34.26 -11.29 -4.44
CA LEU A 133 -34.04 -12.56 -5.15
C LEU A 133 -34.28 -13.70 -4.16
N GLU A 134 -34.79 -14.86 -4.58
CA GLU A 134 -35.20 -15.92 -3.64
C GLU A 134 -35.04 -17.33 -4.18
N GLY A 135 -35.00 -18.36 -3.33
CA GLY A 135 -35.01 -19.78 -3.72
C GLY A 135 -33.69 -20.32 -4.30
N ASP A 136 -33.78 -21.50 -4.91
CA ASP A 136 -32.59 -22.36 -5.05
C ASP A 136 -31.50 -21.79 -5.94
N ILE A 137 -30.28 -21.93 -5.40
CA ILE A 137 -29.00 -21.88 -6.08
C ILE A 137 -28.62 -23.34 -6.45
N PRO A 138 -28.88 -23.82 -7.70
CA PRO A 138 -28.46 -25.16 -8.25
C PRO A 138 -26.99 -25.39 -8.77
N ARG A 139 -26.09 -25.75 -7.85
CA ARG A 139 -24.87 -26.61 -7.99
C ARG A 139 -23.67 -26.25 -8.90
N THR A 140 -23.85 -25.86 -10.17
CA THR A 140 -22.75 -25.89 -11.19
C THR A 140 -21.56 -24.92 -10.99
N VAL A 141 -21.50 -24.24 -9.85
CA VAL A 141 -20.57 -23.17 -9.47
C VAL A 141 -20.26 -23.18 -7.96
N LEU A 142 -20.87 -24.05 -7.13
CA LEU A 142 -20.49 -24.25 -5.71
C LEU A 142 -19.17 -25.00 -5.74
N GLU A 143 -19.16 -26.01 -6.62
CA GLU A 143 -18.04 -26.66 -7.29
C GLU A 143 -17.01 -25.69 -7.89
N LYS A 144 -17.32 -24.40 -8.00
CA LYS A 144 -16.43 -23.39 -8.57
C LYS A 144 -16.07 -22.23 -7.64
N LEU A 145 -16.90 -21.92 -6.63
CA LEU A 145 -16.72 -20.92 -5.56
C LEU A 145 -15.34 -20.84 -4.88
N PRO A 146 -14.40 -21.81 -4.99
CA PRO A 146 -13.04 -21.67 -4.45
C PRO A 146 -11.93 -21.17 -5.40
N VAL A 147 -12.09 -21.27 -6.73
CA VAL A 147 -11.00 -21.05 -7.74
C VAL A 147 -11.19 -19.78 -8.59
N MET A 148 -11.28 -18.64 -7.88
CA MET A 148 -12.24 -17.45 -8.12
C MET A 148 -11.25 -16.14 -8.53
N GLU A 149 -11.44 -14.77 -8.46
CA GLU A 149 -11.39 -13.57 -7.47
C GLU A 149 -12.06 -13.32 -6.05
N ARG A 150 -13.38 -13.18 -5.85
CA ARG A 150 -14.15 -12.92 -4.58
C ARG A 150 -15.67 -13.10 -4.85
N PHE A 151 -16.58 -13.26 -3.87
CA PHE A 151 -17.95 -13.76 -4.20
C PHE A 151 -19.04 -13.66 -3.11
N ASN A 152 -20.37 -13.66 -3.46
CA ASN A 152 -21.53 -13.87 -2.53
C ASN A 152 -23.00 -13.91 -3.12
N PHE A 153 -24.07 -14.48 -2.44
CA PHE A 153 -25.58 -14.26 -2.46
C PHE A 153 -26.51 -13.39 -1.42
N SER A 154 -26.09 -12.62 -0.38
CA SER A 154 -26.73 -11.87 0.79
C SER A 154 -28.02 -11.01 0.73
N PHE A 155 -28.56 -10.56 1.87
CA PHE A 155 -29.70 -9.60 1.96
C PHE A 155 -30.74 -9.79 0.83
N ASN A 156 -31.09 -11.06 0.68
CA ASN A 156 -31.88 -11.73 -0.34
C ASN A 156 -32.42 -12.99 0.35
N ASN A 157 -33.25 -13.77 -0.33
CA ASN A 157 -34.02 -14.88 0.23
C ASN A 157 -33.72 -16.23 -0.48
N LEU A 158 -32.47 -16.41 -0.95
CA LEU A 158 -32.01 -17.54 -1.75
C LEU A 158 -31.79 -18.82 -0.91
N THR A 159 -31.52 -19.98 -1.53
CA THR A 159 -31.34 -21.27 -0.81
C THR A 159 -30.30 -22.20 -1.45
N PHE A 160 -29.28 -22.63 -0.70
CA PHE A 160 -28.12 -23.38 -1.23
C PHE A 160 -27.89 -24.74 -0.59
N CYS A 161 -27.07 -25.56 -1.26
CA CYS A 161 -26.33 -26.62 -0.62
C CYS A 161 -25.02 -26.96 -1.34
N ASP A 162 -23.89 -26.73 -0.68
CA ASP A 162 -22.68 -27.54 -0.86
C ASP A 162 -21.97 -27.73 0.49
N PRO A 163 -21.52 -28.95 0.82
CA PRO A 163 -20.79 -29.21 2.07
C PRO A 163 -19.33 -28.74 2.07
N ASN A 164 -18.78 -28.26 0.95
CA ASN A 164 -17.38 -27.86 0.82
C ASN A 164 -17.14 -26.35 1.08
N LEU A 165 -18.19 -25.54 1.25
CA LEU A 165 -18.02 -24.12 1.62
C LEU A 165 -17.57 -23.98 3.08
N SER A 166 -16.58 -23.12 3.32
CA SER A 166 -16.12 -22.80 4.67
C SER A 166 -17.17 -21.99 5.45
N GLN A 167 -17.08 -21.95 6.79
CA GLN A 167 -18.07 -21.19 7.55
C GLN A 167 -17.91 -19.66 7.43
N GLY A 168 -16.69 -19.17 7.14
CA GLY A 168 -16.45 -17.78 6.74
C GLY A 168 -17.08 -17.47 5.37
N MET A 169 -16.91 -18.39 4.41
CA MET A 169 -17.73 -18.48 3.20
C MET A 169 -19.22 -18.80 3.46
N ILE A 170 -19.66 -18.79 4.72
CA ILE A 170 -21.06 -18.85 5.17
C ILE A 170 -21.41 -17.68 6.14
N GLN A 171 -20.50 -16.71 6.34
CA GLN A 171 -20.70 -15.56 7.24
C GLN A 171 -20.37 -14.22 6.57
N THR A 172 -19.11 -13.92 6.21
CA THR A 172 -18.83 -12.91 5.15
C THR A 172 -19.30 -13.40 3.78
N SER A 173 -19.76 -14.66 3.76
CA SER A 173 -20.49 -15.28 2.68
C SER A 173 -21.75 -16.13 3.10
N PHE A 174 -22.59 -15.88 4.13
CA PHE A 174 -24.02 -16.41 4.22
C PHE A 174 -25.11 -15.66 5.08
N ILE A 175 -24.95 -14.36 5.37
CA ILE A 175 -26.00 -13.37 5.75
C ILE A 175 -27.26 -13.27 4.81
N GLY A 176 -28.13 -14.29 4.81
CA GLY A 176 -29.54 -14.14 4.37
C GLY A 176 -30.18 -15.31 3.62
N SER A 177 -29.42 -16.27 3.07
CA SER A 177 -30.04 -17.48 2.50
C SER A 177 -30.37 -18.41 3.64
N THR A 178 -31.36 -19.27 3.41
CA THR A 178 -31.42 -20.51 4.18
C THR A 178 -30.45 -21.52 3.56
N ASN A 179 -29.46 -21.99 4.33
CA ASN A 179 -28.70 -23.19 3.96
C ASN A 179 -29.64 -24.39 4.04
N ASN A 180 -30.01 -24.92 2.88
CA ASN A 180 -30.94 -26.02 2.73
C ASN A 180 -30.22 -27.33 2.40
N CYS A 181 -28.92 -27.45 2.71
CA CYS A 181 -28.27 -28.74 2.62
C CYS A 181 -29.04 -29.79 3.44
N PRO A 182 -29.45 -30.91 2.81
CA PRO A 182 -29.80 -32.06 3.62
C PRO A 182 -28.57 -32.42 4.45
N PHE A 183 -28.78 -32.77 5.72
CA PHE A 183 -27.79 -33.54 6.47
C PHE A 183 -27.70 -34.94 5.84
N ALA A 184 -27.07 -35.00 4.67
CA ALA A 184 -26.74 -36.21 3.94
C ALA A 184 -25.70 -36.97 4.77
N ALA A 185 -26.20 -37.77 5.70
CA ALA A 185 -25.40 -38.68 6.50
C ALA A 185 -24.45 -39.43 5.57
N LYS A 186 -23.15 -39.28 5.85
CA LYS A 186 -22.02 -39.60 4.96
C LYS A 186 -22.33 -40.78 4.03
N PRO A 187 -22.29 -40.62 2.70
CA PRO A 187 -22.36 -41.75 1.78
C PRO A 187 -21.07 -42.57 1.94
N ASN A 188 -21.10 -43.53 2.88
CA ASN A 188 -19.96 -44.38 3.18
C ASN A 188 -19.56 -45.14 1.91
N VAL A 189 -18.34 -44.90 1.43
CA VAL A 189 -17.66 -45.84 0.54
C VAL A 189 -17.26 -47.07 1.37
N GLN A 190 -18.25 -47.93 1.65
CA GLN A 190 -17.98 -49.25 2.19
C GLN A 190 -17.25 -50.07 1.12
N LYS A 191 -15.94 -50.25 1.30
CA LYS A 191 -15.36 -51.56 0.99
C LYS A 191 -16.10 -52.56 1.89
N GLY A 192 -16.79 -53.51 1.27
CA GLY A 192 -17.67 -54.42 1.98
C GLY A 192 -16.88 -55.50 2.72
N GLU A 193 -17.24 -55.71 3.99
CA GLU A 193 -17.07 -57.01 4.65
C GLU A 193 -18.28 -57.26 5.58
N SER A 194 -18.51 -58.52 5.95
CA SER A 194 -19.88 -59.05 6.02
C SER A 194 -20.35 -59.55 7.39
N VAL A 195 -21.64 -59.32 7.70
CA VAL A 195 -22.47 -60.00 8.73
C VAL A 195 -21.99 -59.81 10.19
N SER A 196 -22.80 -59.18 11.06
CA SER A 196 -23.82 -59.91 11.83
C SER A 196 -24.86 -58.97 12.50
N LYS A 197 -25.93 -59.54 13.08
CA LYS A 197 -27.13 -58.83 13.59
C LYS A 197 -27.33 -59.02 15.11
N LYS A 198 -27.60 -57.93 15.87
CA LYS A 198 -28.76 -57.73 16.79
C LYS A 198 -28.51 -56.85 18.04
N LYS A 199 -29.53 -56.02 18.35
CA LYS A 199 -30.08 -55.64 19.68
C LYS A 199 -29.25 -54.78 20.68
N THR A 200 -29.65 -53.51 20.77
CA THR A 200 -30.17 -52.82 21.97
C THR A 200 -29.67 -53.22 23.38
N GLY A 201 -29.00 -52.28 24.06
CA GLY A 201 -28.71 -52.28 25.51
C GLY A 201 -28.71 -50.84 26.09
N LEU A 202 -28.78 -50.66 27.41
CA LEU A 202 -29.16 -49.38 28.03
C LEU A 202 -28.16 -48.87 29.10
N LYS A 203 -27.62 -47.65 28.86
CA LYS A 203 -27.11 -46.59 29.80
C LYS A 203 -26.17 -46.93 30.98
N ILE A 204 -25.47 -45.87 31.41
CA ILE A 204 -24.76 -45.66 32.70
C ILE A 204 -23.46 -46.47 32.87
N GLY A 205 -22.34 -45.75 33.01
CA GLY A 205 -21.02 -46.30 33.34
C GLY A 205 -19.88 -45.32 33.09
N LEU A 206 -19.79 -44.79 31.86
CA LEU A 206 -18.62 -44.03 31.39
C LEU A 206 -18.39 -42.69 32.10
N THR A 207 -19.45 -42.04 32.60
CA THR A 207 -19.39 -40.73 33.26
C THR A 207 -18.83 -40.75 34.69
N LEU A 208 -18.69 -41.92 35.33
CA LEU A 208 -18.15 -42.04 36.70
C LEU A 208 -16.66 -42.42 36.74
N ALA A 209 -16.11 -42.96 35.65
CA ALA A 209 -14.69 -43.27 35.56
C ALA A 209 -13.82 -42.00 35.46
N ILE A 210 -14.28 -41.03 34.67
CA ILE A 210 -13.51 -39.82 34.33
C ILE A 210 -13.30 -38.91 35.55
N SER A 211 -14.29 -38.79 36.45
CA SER A 211 -14.19 -37.89 37.62
C SER A 211 -13.23 -38.36 38.71
N MET A 212 -12.89 -39.66 38.79
CA MET A 212 -11.88 -40.13 39.76
C MET A 212 -10.44 -39.88 39.29
N ALA A 213 -10.17 -39.88 37.98
CA ALA A 213 -8.82 -39.71 37.45
C ALA A 213 -8.22 -38.34 37.83
N PHE A 214 -8.98 -37.26 37.63
CA PHE A 214 -8.54 -35.89 37.96
C PHE A 214 -8.22 -35.68 39.45
N LEU A 215 -8.92 -36.40 40.35
CA LEU A 215 -8.74 -36.27 41.80
C LEU A 215 -7.43 -36.90 42.29
N LEU A 216 -6.96 -37.96 41.61
CA LEU A 216 -5.67 -38.61 41.89
C LEU A 216 -4.47 -37.78 41.39
N VAL A 217 -4.59 -37.16 40.20
CA VAL A 217 -3.52 -36.32 39.63
C VAL A 217 -3.25 -35.10 40.53
N ALA A 218 -4.29 -34.43 41.03
CA ALA A 218 -4.15 -33.27 41.92
C ALA A 218 -3.38 -33.59 43.22
N LEU A 219 -3.59 -34.78 43.80
CA LEU A 219 -2.87 -35.25 45.00
C LEU A 219 -1.38 -35.52 44.74
N LEU A 220 -1.04 -35.98 43.53
CA LEU A 220 0.33 -36.31 43.13
C LEU A 220 1.20 -35.03 43.00
N VAL A 221 0.66 -33.98 42.38
CA VAL A 221 1.34 -32.68 42.21
C VAL A 221 1.69 -32.03 43.56
N ILE A 222 0.77 -32.10 44.54
CA ILE A 222 0.98 -31.55 45.89
C ILE A 222 2.16 -32.23 46.62
N LEU A 223 2.29 -33.56 46.47
CA LEU A 223 3.37 -34.33 47.10
C LEU A 223 4.76 -34.04 46.51
N VAL A 224 4.85 -33.75 45.21
CA VAL A 224 6.11 -33.35 44.56
C VAL A 224 6.53 -31.95 45.02
N ALA A 225 5.60 -30.99 45.05
CA ALA A 225 5.86 -29.62 45.51
C ALA A 225 6.42 -29.55 46.94
N MET A 226 6.04 -30.48 47.82
CA MET A 226 6.54 -30.55 49.20
C MET A 226 7.98 -31.07 49.36
N ARG A 227 8.59 -31.69 48.34
CA ARG A 227 9.97 -32.23 48.44
C ARG A 227 11.07 -31.28 47.99
N GLY A 228 10.78 -30.27 47.16
CA GLY A 228 11.80 -29.39 46.59
C GLY A 228 12.46 -28.38 47.56
N ARG A 229 11.83 -28.03 48.69
CA ARG A 229 12.30 -26.95 49.58
C ARG A 229 13.00 -27.42 50.86
N ARG A 230 14.17 -28.07 50.74
CA ARG A 230 15.11 -28.28 51.88
C ARG A 230 16.61 -28.28 51.49
N LYS A 231 17.20 -27.08 51.38
CA LYS A 231 18.41 -26.62 52.13
C LYS A 231 18.82 -25.20 51.70
N SER A 232 19.53 -24.48 52.56
CA SER A 232 19.96 -23.08 52.35
C SER A 232 21.15 -22.73 53.25
N ARG A 233 22.01 -21.80 52.81
CA ARG A 233 23.25 -21.30 53.45
C ARG A 233 24.37 -22.36 53.51
N THR A 234 25.65 -22.03 53.31
CA THR A 234 26.48 -21.02 54.02
C THR A 234 27.63 -20.42 53.20
N TRP A 235 27.94 -19.13 53.46
CA TRP A 235 29.29 -18.47 53.40
C TRP A 235 30.09 -18.49 52.06
N ALA A 236 31.19 -17.73 51.86
CA ALA A 236 31.49 -16.31 52.17
C ALA A 236 32.77 -15.87 51.38
N THR A 237 32.85 -14.59 51.00
CA THR A 237 34.05 -13.78 50.62
C THR A 237 35.38 -14.45 50.24
N LYS A 238 35.93 -14.11 49.06
CA LYS A 238 37.40 -13.90 48.88
C LYS A 238 37.72 -12.94 47.72
N GLN A 239 38.97 -12.46 47.69
CA GLN A 239 39.47 -11.36 46.83
C GLN A 239 40.48 -11.85 45.77
N ALA A 240 40.75 -10.97 44.78
CA ALA A 240 41.95 -10.95 43.91
C ALA A 240 42.10 -12.13 42.91
N ALA A 241 42.78 -11.98 41.77
CA ALA A 241 43.76 -10.96 41.40
C ALA A 241 43.65 -10.50 39.93
N GLU A 242 44.49 -9.52 39.55
CA GLU A 242 44.80 -9.17 38.16
C GLU A 242 45.55 -10.33 37.45
N PRO A 243 45.75 -10.21 36.13
CA PRO A 243 47.13 -9.92 35.72
C PRO A 243 47.25 -8.70 34.80
N ASN A 244 47.98 -7.68 35.25
CA ASN A 244 48.64 -6.74 34.36
C ASN A 244 49.86 -7.42 33.72
N LEU A 245 49.94 -7.41 32.39
CA LEU A 245 51.19 -7.54 31.67
C LEU A 245 51.15 -6.60 30.46
N LEU A 246 51.93 -5.53 30.55
CA LEU A 246 52.11 -4.54 29.50
C LEU A 246 52.93 -5.13 28.36
N ASP A 247 52.64 -4.70 27.14
CA ASP A 247 53.71 -4.27 26.24
C ASP A 247 53.27 -2.94 25.57
N GLN A 248 54.23 -2.16 25.09
CA GLN A 248 54.04 -0.75 24.72
C GLN A 248 53.89 -0.57 23.21
N GLY A 249 52.86 0.18 22.79
CA GLY A 249 52.61 0.59 21.42
C GLY A 249 51.61 1.75 21.38
N ASP A 250 51.82 2.70 20.48
CA ASP A 250 51.22 4.04 20.56
C ASP A 250 49.68 4.09 20.58
N SER A 251 49.16 5.13 21.25
CA SER A 251 47.74 5.43 21.38
C SER A 251 47.12 5.92 20.06
N SER A 252 46.93 5.01 19.12
CA SER A 252 45.92 5.15 18.07
C SER A 252 44.59 4.66 18.62
N THR A 253 43.61 5.55 18.74
CA THR A 253 42.27 5.20 19.22
C THR A 253 41.62 4.25 18.21
N TYR A 254 41.09 3.11 18.66
CA TYR A 254 40.42 2.14 17.78
C TYR A 254 39.08 2.70 17.30
N VAL A 255 39.11 3.54 16.27
CA VAL A 255 37.93 4.06 15.58
C VAL A 255 37.64 3.16 14.38
N PRO A 256 36.52 2.42 14.38
CA PRO A 256 36.14 1.55 13.27
C PRO A 256 35.61 2.37 12.09
N VAL A 257 35.77 1.82 10.88
CA VAL A 257 35.13 2.30 9.65
C VAL A 257 33.88 1.45 9.39
N VAL A 258 32.78 2.10 9.05
CA VAL A 258 31.52 1.44 8.68
C VAL A 258 31.50 1.25 7.17
N MET A 259 31.78 0.04 6.69
CA MET A 259 31.63 -0.36 5.28
C MET A 259 30.27 -1.01 5.07
N ILE A 260 29.43 -0.43 4.23
CA ILE A 260 27.99 -0.72 4.17
C ILE A 260 27.69 -1.89 3.24
N ASP A 261 28.25 -1.89 2.03
CA ASP A 261 28.16 -3.03 1.10
C ASP A 261 29.09 -4.20 1.47
N LYS A 262 30.06 -3.94 2.38
CA LYS A 262 31.16 -4.85 2.72
C LYS A 262 31.31 -4.99 4.26
N PRO A 263 30.26 -5.32 5.04
CA PRO A 263 30.27 -5.26 6.52
C PRO A 263 31.19 -6.28 7.21
N LEU A 264 31.75 -7.24 6.47
CA LEU A 264 32.80 -8.15 6.97
C LEU A 264 34.22 -7.54 6.90
N MET A 265 34.39 -6.43 6.17
CA MET A 265 35.66 -5.73 6.01
C MET A 265 35.93 -4.84 7.22
N LYS A 266 36.58 -5.41 8.25
CA LYS A 266 37.03 -4.65 9.42
C LYS A 266 38.21 -3.77 9.05
N MET A 267 38.05 -2.47 9.23
CA MET A 267 39.03 -1.43 8.93
C MET A 267 38.91 -0.29 9.94
N THR A 268 39.97 0.49 10.13
CA THR A 268 40.07 1.58 11.12
C THR A 268 40.46 2.91 10.49
N LEU A 269 40.33 4.01 11.25
CA LEU A 269 40.85 5.32 10.85
C LEU A 269 42.36 5.31 10.54
N ALA A 270 43.14 4.45 11.20
CA ALA A 270 44.57 4.32 10.94
C ALA A 270 44.84 3.74 9.54
N ASP A 271 44.01 2.79 9.10
CA ASP A 271 44.08 2.23 7.74
C ASP A 271 43.70 3.26 6.67
N LEU A 272 42.67 4.08 6.92
CA LEU A 272 42.29 5.19 6.01
C LEU A 272 43.43 6.22 5.88
N LYS A 273 44.10 6.54 6.99
CA LYS A 273 45.26 7.45 7.01
C LYS A 273 46.47 6.84 6.29
N ALA A 274 46.78 5.57 6.52
CA ALA A 274 47.84 4.88 5.78
C ALA A 274 47.55 4.83 4.27
N ALA A 275 46.31 4.54 3.88
CA ALA A 275 45.89 4.44 2.47
C ALA A 275 45.89 5.77 1.69
N THR A 276 45.94 6.92 2.39
CA THR A 276 45.97 8.29 1.83
C THR A 276 47.30 9.02 2.07
N LEU A 277 48.34 8.30 2.52
CA LEU A 277 49.63 8.88 2.93
C LEU A 277 49.50 9.95 4.05
N ASN A 278 48.50 9.82 4.91
CA ASN A 278 48.01 10.77 5.91
C ASN A 278 47.34 12.04 5.32
N PHE A 279 46.53 11.86 4.27
CA PHE A 279 45.86 12.93 3.53
C PHE A 279 46.85 13.91 2.86
N ASP A 280 47.91 13.36 2.25
CA ASP A 280 48.91 14.18 1.55
C ASP A 280 48.34 14.85 0.29
N SER A 281 48.86 16.05 -0.02
CA SER A 281 48.52 16.81 -1.23
C SER A 281 48.69 16.04 -2.54
N GLY A 282 49.63 15.11 -2.63
CA GLY A 282 49.86 14.26 -3.80
C GLY A 282 48.79 13.18 -4.02
N ALA A 283 47.87 13.00 -3.07
CA ALA A 283 46.70 12.12 -3.19
C ALA A 283 45.37 12.90 -3.37
N LEU A 284 45.41 14.24 -3.43
CA LEU A 284 44.21 15.06 -3.59
C LEU A 284 43.62 14.91 -5.00
N LEU A 285 42.36 14.51 -5.09
CA LEU A 285 41.62 14.39 -6.36
C LEU A 285 40.87 15.69 -6.71
N TRP A 286 40.17 16.29 -5.75
CA TRP A 286 39.53 17.60 -5.88
C TRP A 286 39.19 18.22 -4.51
N GLU A 287 38.74 19.47 -4.52
CA GLU A 287 38.27 20.22 -3.36
C GLU A 287 36.89 20.82 -3.65
N SER A 288 36.01 20.89 -2.64
CA SER A 288 34.67 21.51 -2.76
C SER A 288 34.25 22.17 -1.44
N LYS A 289 33.06 22.79 -1.34
CA LYS A 289 32.66 23.54 -0.12
C LYS A 289 32.55 22.60 1.08
N SER A 290 32.21 21.33 0.84
CA SER A 290 32.22 20.26 1.83
C SER A 290 33.61 19.71 2.21
N GLY A 291 34.70 20.12 1.56
CA GLY A 291 36.09 19.77 1.93
C GLY A 291 36.91 19.09 0.83
N PRO A 292 38.13 18.62 1.14
CA PRO A 292 39.00 17.91 0.19
C PRO A 292 38.64 16.42 0.03
N THR A 293 38.84 15.89 -1.18
CA THR A 293 38.67 14.46 -1.51
C THR A 293 39.99 13.85 -1.99
N TYR A 294 40.36 12.71 -1.42
CA TYR A 294 41.63 12.03 -1.70
C TYR A 294 41.44 10.66 -2.35
N GLU A 295 42.36 10.23 -3.19
CA GLU A 295 42.47 8.83 -3.60
C GLU A 295 43.04 7.98 -2.47
N ALA A 296 42.51 6.78 -2.29
CA ALA A 296 43.03 5.79 -1.36
C ALA A 296 43.06 4.39 -1.97
N VAL A 297 44.06 3.59 -1.60
CA VAL A 297 44.08 2.14 -1.89
C VAL A 297 43.85 1.39 -0.57
N LEU A 298 42.62 0.97 -0.36
CA LEU A 298 42.19 0.28 0.87
C LEU A 298 42.68 -1.18 0.90
N PRO A 299 42.75 -1.81 2.09
CA PRO A 299 43.21 -3.19 2.25
C PRO A 299 42.51 -4.18 1.30
N GLY A 300 43.30 -5.05 0.65
CA GLY A 300 42.82 -5.93 -0.41
C GLY A 300 42.92 -5.34 -1.83
N GLY A 301 43.43 -4.12 -1.99
CA GLY A 301 43.65 -3.47 -3.30
C GLY A 301 42.41 -2.77 -3.84
N PHE A 302 41.39 -2.56 -3.01
CA PHE A 302 40.18 -1.83 -3.38
C PHE A 302 40.48 -0.32 -3.37
N ARG A 303 40.44 0.33 -4.53
CA ARG A 303 40.55 1.79 -4.59
C ARG A 303 39.27 2.44 -4.05
N ALA A 304 39.40 3.58 -3.38
CA ALA A 304 38.29 4.40 -2.91
C ALA A 304 38.60 5.90 -3.04
N ALA A 305 37.57 6.74 -3.07
CA ALA A 305 37.70 8.19 -2.94
C ALA A 305 37.20 8.62 -1.55
N LEU A 306 38.08 9.22 -0.75
CA LEU A 306 37.86 9.55 0.65
C LEU A 306 37.66 11.06 0.78
N LYS A 307 36.42 11.46 1.01
CA LYS A 307 36.02 12.84 1.29
C LYS A 307 36.23 13.13 2.78
N VAL A 308 37.12 14.07 3.11
CA VAL A 308 37.21 14.61 4.46
C VAL A 308 36.22 15.77 4.56
N VAL A 309 35.15 15.60 5.33
CA VAL A 309 34.12 16.62 5.49
C VAL A 309 34.63 17.71 6.43
N SER A 310 34.67 18.96 5.98
CA SER A 310 35.20 20.10 6.71
C SER A 310 34.55 20.27 8.09
N SER A 311 35.36 20.22 9.15
CA SER A 311 34.86 20.29 10.54
C SER A 311 34.37 21.69 10.90
N GLY A 312 33.08 21.80 11.17
CA GLY A 312 32.43 23.00 11.72
C GLY A 312 31.00 22.76 12.17
N ALA A 313 30.63 21.49 12.41
CA ALA A 313 29.25 21.04 12.45
C ALA A 313 28.55 21.29 13.80
N THR A 314 27.30 21.72 13.72
CA THR A 314 26.35 21.80 14.85
C THR A 314 25.79 20.43 15.27
N LEU A 315 25.84 19.44 14.37
CA LEU A 315 25.31 18.09 14.54
C LEU A 315 26.24 17.19 15.35
N SER A 316 25.67 16.38 16.24
CA SER A 316 26.38 15.32 16.96
C SER A 316 26.88 14.19 16.04
N ASP A 317 27.81 13.38 16.55
CA ASP A 317 28.36 12.22 15.81
C ASP A 317 27.28 11.16 15.50
N HIS A 318 26.22 11.07 16.31
CA HIS A 318 25.08 10.20 16.06
C HIS A 318 24.19 10.70 14.92
N GLU A 319 23.90 12.01 14.89
CA GLU A 319 23.15 12.61 13.78
C GLU A 319 23.94 12.55 12.46
N ALA A 320 25.27 12.66 12.53
CA ALA A 320 26.16 12.43 11.39
C ALA A 320 26.12 10.96 10.92
N SER A 321 26.19 9.97 11.82
CA SER A 321 26.15 8.56 11.44
C SER A 321 24.82 8.18 10.78
N VAL A 322 23.69 8.62 11.37
CA VAL A 322 22.34 8.43 10.79
C VAL A 322 22.21 9.13 9.43
N THR A 323 22.83 10.31 9.26
CA THR A 323 22.86 11.00 7.96
C THR A 323 23.67 10.22 6.92
N PHE A 324 24.87 9.73 7.25
CA PHE A 324 25.69 8.95 6.31
C PHE A 324 25.06 7.61 5.94
N GLU A 325 24.50 6.87 6.90
CA GLU A 325 23.74 5.64 6.61
C GLU A 325 22.54 5.90 5.70
N ARG A 326 21.86 7.03 5.88
CA ARG A 326 20.73 7.41 5.04
C ARG A 326 21.16 7.78 3.62
N LEU A 327 22.30 8.45 3.46
CA LEU A 327 22.87 8.76 2.13
C LEU A 327 23.40 7.49 1.42
N ALA A 328 24.00 6.55 2.15
CA ALA A 328 24.48 5.27 1.59
C ALA A 328 23.36 4.40 1.00
N ARG A 329 22.14 4.47 1.56
CA ARG A 329 20.96 3.74 1.08
C ARG A 329 20.38 4.34 -0.23
N ILE A 330 20.94 5.44 -0.75
CA ILE A 330 20.52 6.10 -1.99
C ILE A 330 21.36 5.57 -3.15
N ASN A 331 20.75 4.73 -3.99
CA ASN A 331 21.37 4.15 -5.17
C ASN A 331 20.59 4.57 -6.44
N HIS A 332 21.29 5.15 -7.42
CA HIS A 332 20.76 5.60 -8.71
C HIS A 332 21.88 5.62 -9.75
N PRO A 333 21.66 5.19 -11.02
CA PRO A 333 22.73 5.06 -12.03
C PRO A 333 23.41 6.38 -12.45
N ASN A 334 22.88 7.54 -12.03
CA ASN A 334 23.52 8.85 -12.23
C ASN A 334 23.94 9.52 -10.90
N LEU A 335 24.09 8.76 -9.81
CA LEU A 335 24.66 9.21 -8.53
C LEU A 335 25.88 8.35 -8.16
N VAL A 336 26.94 8.96 -7.63
CA VAL A 336 28.12 8.21 -7.17
C VAL A 336 27.81 7.51 -5.83
N PRO A 337 27.91 6.17 -5.73
CA PRO A 337 27.50 5.43 -4.54
C PRO A 337 28.47 5.60 -3.35
N LEU A 338 27.89 5.68 -2.15
CA LEU A 338 28.59 5.91 -0.89
C LEU A 338 28.75 4.58 -0.12
N SER A 339 29.91 3.94 -0.28
CA SER A 339 30.20 2.58 0.23
C SER A 339 30.48 2.50 1.73
N GLY A 340 30.77 3.62 2.40
CA GLY A 340 31.03 3.65 3.83
C GLY A 340 31.36 5.01 4.41
N TYR A 341 31.55 5.06 5.73
CA TYR A 341 31.92 6.28 6.46
C TYR A 341 32.77 5.97 7.71
N CYS A 342 33.44 7.00 8.23
CA CYS A 342 34.15 6.97 9.51
C CYS A 342 33.94 8.29 10.25
N ILE A 343 33.69 8.22 11.55
CA ILE A 343 33.51 9.39 12.42
C ILE A 343 34.47 9.27 13.60
N ALA A 344 35.34 10.26 13.76
CA ALA A 344 36.44 10.26 14.71
C ALA A 344 36.54 11.63 15.39
N ALA A 345 35.61 11.91 16.30
CA ALA A 345 35.39 13.24 16.87
C ALA A 345 35.23 14.28 15.75
N GLU A 346 36.14 15.26 15.66
CA GLU A 346 36.10 16.31 14.64
C GLU A 346 36.36 15.82 13.21
N GLN A 347 36.91 14.62 12.99
CA GLN A 347 37.16 14.09 11.64
C GLN A 347 35.98 13.23 11.16
N ARG A 348 35.25 13.73 10.16
CA ARG A 348 34.16 13.02 9.47
C ARG A 348 34.60 12.67 8.06
N ILE A 349 34.65 11.38 7.73
CA ILE A 349 35.16 10.88 6.45
C ILE A 349 34.07 10.06 5.77
N VAL A 350 33.82 10.37 4.50
CA VAL A 350 32.91 9.64 3.61
C VAL A 350 33.72 8.88 2.56
N ILE A 351 33.32 7.64 2.27
CA ILE A 351 34.04 6.72 1.39
C ILE A 351 33.13 6.41 0.18
N TYR A 352 33.55 6.87 -0.99
CA TYR A 352 32.96 6.51 -2.27
C TYR A 352 33.77 5.37 -2.92
N GLU A 353 33.10 4.51 -3.69
CA GLU A 353 33.80 3.53 -4.54
C GLU A 353 34.62 4.26 -5.60
N HIS A 354 35.92 3.94 -5.74
CA HIS A 354 36.74 4.58 -6.76
C HIS A 354 36.42 3.99 -8.13
N LEU A 355 36.14 4.89 -9.05
CA LEU A 355 35.71 4.65 -10.41
C LEU A 355 36.51 5.62 -11.28
N GLU A 356 36.94 5.17 -12.47
CA GLU A 356 37.93 5.86 -13.31
C GLU A 356 37.30 7.08 -14.01
N TYR A 357 37.04 8.14 -13.23
CA TYR A 357 36.22 9.27 -13.61
C TYR A 357 36.99 10.44 -14.23
N VAL A 358 36.44 10.99 -15.32
CA VAL A 358 36.80 12.33 -15.79
C VAL A 358 35.82 13.34 -15.20
N ASN A 359 36.34 14.41 -14.58
CA ASN A 359 35.53 15.52 -14.07
C ASN A 359 35.03 16.40 -15.23
N LEU A 360 33.74 16.77 -15.22
CA LEU A 360 33.13 17.58 -16.28
C LEU A 360 33.78 18.96 -16.42
N HIS A 361 34.19 19.59 -15.33
CA HIS A 361 34.85 20.90 -15.38
C HIS A 361 36.18 20.83 -16.14
N THR A 362 36.98 19.79 -15.87
CA THR A 362 38.23 19.49 -16.57
C THR A 362 37.97 19.21 -18.06
N LEU A 363 36.98 18.37 -18.35
CA LEU A 363 36.62 18.00 -19.73
C LEU A 363 36.12 19.19 -20.57
N LEU A 364 35.41 20.15 -19.96
CA LEU A 364 34.81 21.28 -20.68
C LEU A 364 35.80 22.44 -20.89
N HIS A 365 36.72 22.68 -19.94
CA HIS A 365 37.55 23.90 -19.91
C HIS A 365 39.07 23.68 -20.02
N THR A 366 39.56 22.43 -19.97
CA THR A 366 41.02 22.13 -19.96
C THR A 366 41.46 21.02 -20.92
N ALA A 367 40.55 20.48 -21.73
CA ALA A 367 40.89 19.54 -22.79
C ALA A 367 41.46 20.29 -24.02
N ASP A 368 42.68 19.95 -24.44
CA ASP A 368 43.25 20.48 -25.68
C ASP A 368 42.53 19.90 -26.91
N ASP A 369 42.01 20.79 -27.76
CA ASP A 369 41.57 20.62 -29.17
C ASP A 369 40.39 19.65 -29.50
N ASP A 370 40.01 18.71 -28.63
CA ASP A 370 38.88 17.78 -28.89
C ASP A 370 37.52 18.31 -28.36
N SER A 371 36.76 19.00 -29.22
CA SER A 371 35.50 19.66 -28.83
C SER A 371 34.39 18.68 -28.42
N VAL A 372 33.93 18.76 -27.17
CA VAL A 372 32.86 17.89 -26.63
C VAL A 372 31.54 18.07 -27.40
N SER A 373 31.14 17.04 -28.14
CA SER A 373 29.93 17.05 -28.99
C SER A 373 28.62 17.27 -28.23
N TRP A 374 27.59 17.81 -28.91
CA TRP A 374 26.25 17.97 -28.32
C TRP A 374 25.69 16.68 -27.72
N ILE A 375 25.91 15.53 -28.36
CA ILE A 375 25.40 14.24 -27.91
C ILE A 375 25.88 13.94 -26.48
N LEU A 376 27.16 14.20 -26.18
CA LEU A 376 27.70 13.99 -24.84
C LEU A 376 27.23 15.09 -23.87
N ARG A 377 27.25 16.38 -24.25
CA ARG A 377 26.75 17.48 -23.40
C ARG A 377 25.27 17.30 -23.02
N HIS A 378 24.45 16.80 -23.95
CA HIS A 378 23.05 16.45 -23.74
C HIS A 378 22.89 15.23 -22.83
N LYS A 379 23.70 14.18 -23.02
CA LYS A 379 23.74 12.99 -22.14
C LYS A 379 24.05 13.38 -20.69
N ILE A 380 25.06 14.24 -20.50
CA ILE A 380 25.45 14.84 -19.21
C ILE A 380 24.25 15.56 -18.56
N ALA A 381 23.69 16.56 -19.25
CA ALA A 381 22.56 17.35 -18.75
C ALA A 381 21.37 16.47 -18.34
N LEU A 382 21.03 15.47 -19.15
CA LEU A 382 19.95 14.52 -18.87
C LEU A 382 20.25 13.64 -17.64
N GLY A 383 21.46 13.11 -17.49
CA GLY A 383 21.82 12.28 -16.34
C GLY A 383 21.86 13.05 -15.02
N THR A 384 22.43 14.26 -15.03
CA THR A 384 22.37 15.18 -13.87
C THR A 384 20.92 15.54 -13.54
N ALA A 385 20.07 15.80 -14.55
CA ALA A 385 18.66 16.07 -14.32
C ALA A 385 17.91 14.86 -13.71
N ARG A 386 18.20 13.63 -14.16
CA ARG A 386 17.64 12.39 -13.57
C ARG A 386 18.07 12.21 -12.12
N ALA A 387 19.35 12.41 -11.84
CA ALA A 387 19.91 12.33 -10.49
C ALA A 387 19.20 13.29 -9.51
N LEU A 388 19.05 14.56 -9.91
CA LEU A 388 18.34 15.54 -9.09
C LEU A 388 16.84 15.25 -8.97
N ALA A 389 16.18 14.76 -10.02
CA ALA A 389 14.77 14.32 -9.92
C ALA A 389 14.58 13.17 -8.92
N PHE A 390 15.53 12.24 -8.87
CA PHE A 390 15.52 11.15 -7.88
C PHE A 390 15.73 11.69 -6.46
N LEU A 391 16.71 12.57 -6.24
CA LEU A 391 16.95 13.20 -4.93
C LEU A 391 15.76 14.06 -4.45
N HIS A 392 15.14 14.83 -5.36
CA HIS A 392 14.05 15.77 -5.06
C HIS A 392 12.67 15.10 -4.89
N HIS A 393 12.42 14.00 -5.61
CA HIS A 393 11.07 13.42 -5.72
C HIS A 393 11.01 11.90 -5.50
N GLY A 394 12.11 11.18 -5.64
CA GLY A 394 12.23 9.74 -5.35
C GLY A 394 12.63 9.44 -3.91
N CYS A 395 13.53 10.26 -3.33
CA CYS A 395 13.93 10.14 -1.93
C CYS A 395 12.86 10.72 -0.98
N ILE A 396 12.57 10.03 0.12
CA ILE A 396 11.60 10.47 1.14
C ILE A 396 12.25 10.50 2.54
N PRO A 397 12.15 11.62 3.29
CA PRO A 397 11.94 12.98 2.76
C PRO A 397 12.97 13.36 1.67
N PRO A 398 12.66 14.34 0.79
CA PRO A 398 13.57 14.79 -0.27
C PRO A 398 14.97 15.13 0.23
N VAL A 399 15.95 14.94 -0.65
CA VAL A 399 17.36 15.28 -0.41
C VAL A 399 17.71 16.48 -1.29
N VAL A 400 18.06 17.59 -0.64
CA VAL A 400 18.74 18.71 -1.30
C VAL A 400 20.20 18.31 -1.51
N HIS A 401 20.75 18.58 -2.70
CA HIS A 401 22.14 18.31 -3.01
C HIS A 401 23.07 19.39 -2.44
N GLY A 402 22.78 20.67 -2.72
CA GLY A 402 23.48 21.84 -2.18
C GLY A 402 24.85 22.18 -2.80
N GLU A 403 25.38 21.35 -3.71
CA GLU A 403 26.67 21.59 -4.41
C GLU A 403 26.61 21.11 -5.89
N VAL A 404 25.54 21.44 -6.62
CA VAL A 404 25.41 21.09 -8.06
C VAL A 404 26.29 22.01 -8.91
N LYS A 405 27.38 21.50 -9.48
CA LYS A 405 28.30 22.25 -10.36
C LYS A 405 29.00 21.29 -11.32
N SER A 406 29.65 21.78 -12.38
CA SER A 406 30.44 20.89 -13.25
C SER A 406 31.57 20.18 -12.49
N GLY A 407 32.12 20.80 -11.44
CA GLY A 407 33.10 20.17 -10.55
C GLY A 407 32.59 18.95 -9.74
N THR A 408 31.28 18.73 -9.62
CA THR A 408 30.68 17.56 -8.92
C THR A 408 30.04 16.53 -9.87
N ILE A 409 30.17 16.74 -11.19
CA ILE A 409 29.68 15.83 -12.22
C ILE A 409 30.86 15.09 -12.85
N PHE A 410 30.80 13.77 -12.84
CA PHE A 410 31.86 12.88 -13.29
C PHE A 410 31.37 11.96 -14.41
N LEU A 411 32.27 11.50 -15.28
CA LEU A 411 31.96 10.63 -16.43
C LEU A 411 32.79 9.34 -16.35
N ASP A 412 32.12 8.19 -16.29
CA ASP A 412 32.81 6.89 -16.29
C ASP A 412 33.40 6.52 -17.66
N SER A 413 34.06 5.36 -17.72
CA SER A 413 34.63 4.79 -18.95
C SER A 413 33.60 4.43 -20.04
N SER A 414 32.30 4.46 -19.74
CA SER A 414 31.19 4.37 -20.71
C SER A 414 30.55 5.73 -21.03
N GLN A 415 31.14 6.81 -20.51
CA GLN A 415 30.64 8.19 -20.57
C GLN A 415 29.23 8.35 -19.98
N GLU A 416 28.81 7.52 -19.02
CA GLU A 416 27.61 7.83 -18.23
C GLU A 416 27.95 8.89 -17.17
N PRO A 417 27.13 9.94 -17.05
CA PRO A 417 27.35 10.99 -16.06
C PRO A 417 26.86 10.54 -14.67
N GLN A 418 27.66 10.80 -13.64
CA GLN A 418 27.30 10.56 -12.25
C GLN A 418 27.57 11.82 -11.40
N LEU A 419 26.62 12.15 -10.55
CA LEU A 419 26.62 13.33 -9.69
C LEU A 419 27.02 12.93 -8.26
N ALA A 420 28.06 13.56 -7.72
CA ALA A 420 28.69 13.22 -6.44
C ALA A 420 28.33 14.23 -5.32
N GLU A 421 28.69 13.92 -4.08
CA GLU A 421 28.57 14.84 -2.91
C GLU A 421 27.14 15.24 -2.51
N PHE A 422 26.11 14.56 -3.02
CA PHE A 422 24.72 14.83 -2.68
C PHE A 422 24.43 14.75 -1.17
N GLY A 423 23.70 15.74 -0.64
CA GLY A 423 23.24 15.78 0.75
C GLY A 423 24.31 16.12 1.80
N LEU A 424 25.60 16.24 1.43
CA LEU A 424 26.66 16.60 2.37
C LEU A 424 26.52 18.04 2.90
N ALA A 425 25.86 18.94 2.17
CA ALA A 425 25.70 20.34 2.57
C ALA A 425 24.98 20.53 3.93
N LYS A 426 24.16 19.56 4.36
CA LYS A 426 23.52 19.56 5.70
C LYS A 426 24.52 19.41 6.86
N LEU A 427 25.77 19.03 6.58
CA LEU A 427 26.83 18.81 7.57
C LEU A 427 27.72 20.05 7.76
N LEU A 428 27.50 21.11 6.96
CA LEU A 428 28.28 22.35 6.97
C LEU A 428 27.59 23.43 7.79
N ASN A 429 28.34 24.48 8.13
CA ASN A 429 27.87 25.56 9.00
C ASN A 429 27.31 26.74 8.17
N GLU A 430 26.25 27.38 8.65
CA GLU A 430 25.44 28.39 7.93
C GLU A 430 26.22 29.67 7.55
N GLY A 431 27.43 29.86 8.10
CA GLY A 431 28.28 31.04 7.89
C GLY A 431 29.29 30.98 6.73
N LEU A 432 29.32 29.91 5.92
CA LEU A 432 30.32 29.71 4.85
C LEU A 432 29.76 29.73 3.41
N LEU A 433 28.48 30.09 3.20
CA LEU A 433 27.83 29.93 1.90
C LEU A 433 28.18 31.02 0.86
N GLY A 434 28.74 32.16 1.28
CA GLY A 434 29.09 33.27 0.39
C GLY A 434 30.45 33.11 -0.29
N ASP A 435 30.46 32.44 -1.45
CA ASP A 435 31.61 32.45 -2.38
C ASP A 435 31.13 32.56 -3.84
N LEU A 436 31.87 33.31 -4.65
CA LEU A 436 31.44 33.87 -5.95
C LEU A 436 31.55 32.87 -7.12
N ASP A 437 31.04 31.66 -6.91
CA ASP A 437 31.17 30.53 -7.85
C ASP A 437 30.22 30.56 -9.05
N GLY A 438 29.28 31.50 -9.11
CA GLY A 438 28.28 31.64 -10.18
C GLY A 438 27.17 30.57 -10.18
N TYR A 439 27.34 29.47 -9.43
CA TYR A 439 26.33 28.41 -9.25
C TYR A 439 25.34 28.73 -8.12
N THR A 440 25.75 29.56 -7.16
CA THR A 440 24.95 29.95 -6.00
C THR A 440 23.90 31.00 -6.38
N PRO A 441 22.60 30.82 -6.06
CA PRO A 441 21.57 31.83 -6.29
C PRO A 441 21.56 32.90 -5.18
N THR A 442 21.12 34.12 -5.52
CA THR A 442 21.14 35.27 -4.60
C THR A 442 20.36 35.06 -3.31
N GLU A 443 19.25 34.29 -3.31
CA GLU A 443 18.51 34.03 -2.06
C GLU A 443 19.25 33.11 -1.07
N LEU A 444 20.29 32.38 -1.51
CA LEU A 444 21.16 31.64 -0.58
C LEU A 444 22.11 32.58 0.17
N GLU A 445 22.51 33.69 -0.44
CA GLU A 445 23.35 34.72 0.18
C GLU A 445 22.61 35.45 1.32
N GLU A 446 21.27 35.54 1.22
CA GLU A 446 20.41 36.17 2.24
C GLU A 446 19.85 35.19 3.30
N HIS A 447 19.80 33.87 3.02
CA HIS A 447 19.11 32.89 3.87
C HIS A 447 19.95 31.68 4.34
N GLY A 448 21.21 31.55 3.91
CA GLY A 448 22.21 30.68 4.55
C GLY A 448 21.98 29.16 4.51
N SER A 449 20.98 28.66 3.77
CA SER A 449 20.68 27.22 3.69
C SER A 449 20.25 26.77 2.28
N PRO A 450 20.74 25.61 1.77
CA PRO A 450 20.33 25.08 0.46
C PRO A 450 18.87 24.60 0.41
N THR A 451 18.25 24.74 -0.76
CA THR A 451 16.86 24.34 -1.06
C THR A 451 16.76 23.49 -2.34
N LEU A 452 15.62 22.84 -2.57
CA LEU A 452 15.37 22.12 -3.82
C LEU A 452 15.40 23.09 -5.02
N GLU A 453 14.90 24.31 -4.81
CA GLU A 453 14.86 25.39 -5.78
C GLU A 453 16.25 25.98 -6.07
N SER A 454 17.21 25.92 -5.12
CA SER A 454 18.60 26.28 -5.40
C SER A 454 19.33 25.22 -6.22
N ASP A 455 19.09 23.92 -5.96
CA ASP A 455 19.63 22.85 -6.83
C ASP A 455 19.15 23.02 -8.29
N VAL A 456 17.89 23.42 -8.50
CA VAL A 456 17.36 23.73 -9.84
C VAL A 456 18.10 24.92 -10.47
N TYR A 457 18.36 25.98 -9.71
CA TYR A 457 19.13 27.13 -10.21
C TYR A 457 20.53 26.70 -10.64
N SER A 458 21.27 26.01 -9.77
CA SER A 458 22.64 25.57 -10.02
C SER A 458 22.70 24.55 -11.17
N PHE A 459 21.71 23.66 -11.31
CA PHE A 459 21.54 22.83 -12.52
C PHE A 459 21.31 23.69 -13.78
N GLY A 460 20.53 24.77 -13.67
CA GLY A 460 20.36 25.75 -14.74
C GLY A 460 21.68 26.38 -15.18
N VAL A 461 22.56 26.71 -14.23
CA VAL A 461 23.91 27.22 -14.51
C VAL A 461 24.77 26.15 -15.21
N VAL A 462 24.78 24.90 -14.73
CA VAL A 462 25.44 23.77 -15.43
C VAL A 462 24.94 23.64 -16.88
N LEU A 463 23.63 23.77 -17.11
CA LEU A 463 23.05 23.66 -18.45
C LEU A 463 23.45 24.82 -19.36
N LEU A 464 23.60 26.04 -18.83
CA LEU A 464 24.13 27.18 -19.59
C LEU A 464 25.65 27.04 -19.85
N GLU A 465 26.41 26.50 -18.90
CA GLU A 465 27.84 26.17 -19.07
C GLU A 465 28.02 25.19 -20.24
N LEU A 466 27.27 24.07 -20.22
CA LEU A 466 27.27 23.05 -21.26
C LEU A 466 26.90 23.58 -22.65
N VAL A 467 25.88 24.45 -22.74
CA VAL A 467 25.41 24.97 -24.05
C VAL A 467 26.30 26.08 -24.59
N SER A 468 26.95 26.88 -23.74
CA SER A 468 27.77 28.03 -24.16
C SER A 468 29.26 27.75 -24.28
N GLY A 469 29.77 26.68 -23.66
CA GLY A 469 31.21 26.40 -23.61
C GLY A 469 32.01 27.44 -22.80
N LYS A 470 31.33 28.35 -22.11
CA LYS A 470 31.93 29.29 -21.16
C LYS A 470 31.88 28.69 -19.77
N LYS A 471 32.95 28.89 -19.00
CA LYS A 471 32.97 28.63 -17.56
C LYS A 471 31.85 29.38 -16.83
N ALA A 472 31.25 28.75 -15.84
CA ALA A 472 30.33 29.40 -14.91
C ALA A 472 31.10 30.38 -14.02
N GLU A 473 30.92 31.67 -14.33
CA GLU A 473 31.32 32.81 -13.50
C GLU A 473 30.10 33.74 -13.35
N TRP A 474 30.19 34.73 -12.47
CA TRP A 474 29.04 35.55 -12.03
C TRP A 474 28.29 36.29 -13.17
N ASP A 475 28.91 36.50 -14.35
CA ASP A 475 28.28 37.18 -15.49
C ASP A 475 27.51 36.23 -16.43
N LEU A 476 27.75 34.91 -16.39
CA LEU A 476 27.23 33.95 -17.38
C LEU A 476 25.70 34.00 -17.46
N VAL A 477 25.04 33.96 -16.31
CA VAL A 477 23.58 33.94 -16.19
C VAL A 477 22.96 35.24 -16.73
N ASP A 478 23.50 36.40 -16.34
CA ASP A 478 22.99 37.70 -16.79
C ASP A 478 23.32 38.01 -18.26
N TRP A 479 24.44 37.53 -18.78
CA TRP A 479 24.74 37.57 -20.22
C TRP A 479 23.72 36.79 -21.04
N VAL A 480 23.38 35.55 -20.64
CA VAL A 480 22.36 34.76 -21.33
C VAL A 480 20.97 35.39 -21.18
N ARG A 481 20.59 35.86 -19.99
CA ARG A 481 19.34 36.61 -19.76
C ARG A 481 19.24 37.84 -20.65
N GLY A 482 20.34 38.58 -20.85
CA GLY A 482 20.44 39.72 -21.76
C GLY A 482 20.11 39.34 -23.21
N LEU A 483 20.76 38.29 -23.72
CA LEU A 483 20.52 37.76 -25.07
C LEU A 483 19.08 37.26 -25.25
N VAL A 484 18.55 36.49 -24.28
CA VAL A 484 17.18 35.95 -24.33
C VAL A 484 16.14 37.08 -24.28
N ARG A 485 16.34 38.13 -23.45
CA ARG A 485 15.47 39.32 -23.40
C ARG A 485 15.48 40.13 -24.72
N GLN A 486 16.55 40.03 -25.51
CA GLN A 486 16.67 40.67 -26.83
C GLN A 486 16.14 39.77 -27.98
N GLY A 487 15.76 38.52 -27.70
CA GLY A 487 15.38 37.53 -28.71
C GLY A 487 16.56 36.85 -29.40
N GLU A 488 17.79 37.15 -28.99
CA GLU A 488 19.04 36.68 -29.59
C GLU A 488 19.66 35.48 -28.85
N GLY A 489 18.85 34.72 -28.10
CA GLY A 489 19.31 33.60 -27.25
C GLY A 489 20.13 32.52 -27.96
N SER A 490 19.99 32.37 -29.29
CA SER A 490 20.85 31.48 -30.09
C SER A 490 22.33 31.91 -30.14
N ARG A 491 22.66 33.16 -29.79
CA ARG A 491 24.05 33.64 -29.64
C ARG A 491 24.72 33.18 -28.34
N ALA A 492 23.97 32.58 -27.42
CA ALA A 492 24.54 31.93 -26.24
C ALA A 492 25.09 30.52 -26.53
N ILE A 493 24.88 30.00 -27.74
CA ILE A 493 25.31 28.65 -28.13
C ILE A 493 26.78 28.66 -28.56
N ASP A 494 27.54 27.73 -28.00
CA ASP A 494 28.93 27.42 -28.37
C ASP A 494 29.07 27.16 -29.88
N PRO A 495 29.93 27.90 -30.61
CA PRO A 495 30.15 27.69 -32.04
C PRO A 495 30.60 26.27 -32.41
N THR A 496 31.31 25.56 -31.53
CA THR A 496 31.77 24.17 -31.76
C THR A 496 30.61 23.17 -31.81
N LEU A 497 29.46 23.49 -31.22
CA LEU A 497 28.28 22.62 -31.26
C LEU A 497 27.58 22.60 -32.63
N GLN A 498 27.89 23.54 -33.53
CA GLN A 498 27.24 23.63 -34.85
C GLN A 498 27.48 22.36 -35.69
N GLY A 499 26.40 21.65 -36.02
CA GLY A 499 26.45 20.39 -36.75
C GLY A 499 26.65 19.13 -35.89
N THR A 500 26.99 19.27 -34.60
CA THR A 500 27.15 18.13 -33.69
C THR A 500 25.82 17.58 -33.13
N GLY A 501 24.71 18.28 -33.35
CA GLY A 501 23.38 17.88 -32.90
C GLY A 501 22.24 18.75 -33.45
N PRO A 502 20.98 18.41 -33.15
CA PRO A 502 19.81 19.14 -33.65
C PRO A 502 19.72 20.55 -33.05
N VAL A 503 19.78 21.58 -33.90
CA VAL A 503 19.74 23.00 -33.47
C VAL A 503 18.49 23.33 -32.64
N GLU A 504 17.34 22.69 -32.92
CA GLU A 504 16.12 22.83 -32.11
C GLU A 504 16.30 22.37 -30.66
N GLN A 505 17.10 21.32 -30.39
CA GLN A 505 17.39 20.84 -29.02
C GLN A 505 18.37 21.77 -28.29
N ILE A 506 19.43 22.22 -28.96
CA ILE A 506 20.44 23.11 -28.37
C ILE A 506 19.78 24.45 -27.97
N ALA A 507 18.92 24.98 -28.83
CA ALA A 507 18.14 26.19 -28.54
C ALA A 507 17.07 26.00 -27.44
N GLU A 508 16.55 24.78 -27.25
CA GLU A 508 15.64 24.48 -26.13
C GLU A 508 16.39 24.44 -24.79
N ALA A 509 17.60 23.88 -24.76
CA ALA A 509 18.44 23.84 -23.57
C ALA A 509 18.79 25.25 -23.04
N VAL A 510 19.01 26.25 -23.92
CA VAL A 510 19.15 27.67 -23.51
C VAL A 510 17.90 28.15 -22.76
N LYS A 511 16.70 27.80 -23.21
CA LYS A 511 15.43 28.19 -22.56
C LYS A 511 15.25 27.50 -21.21
N ILE A 512 15.59 26.21 -21.12
CA ILE A 512 15.55 25.46 -19.86
C ILE A 512 16.52 26.09 -18.86
N GLY A 513 17.78 26.36 -19.25
CA GLY A 513 18.76 27.04 -18.41
C GLY A 513 18.27 28.41 -17.93
N TYR A 514 17.66 29.20 -18.81
CA TYR A 514 17.02 30.49 -18.47
C TYR A 514 15.84 30.37 -17.49
N LEU A 515 15.01 29.33 -17.61
CA LEU A 515 13.89 29.07 -16.69
C LEU A 515 14.35 28.54 -15.32
N CYS A 516 15.36 27.67 -15.31
CA CYS A 516 16.01 27.18 -14.10
C CYS A 516 16.73 28.31 -13.34
N THR A 517 17.38 29.23 -14.05
CA THR A 517 18.08 30.39 -13.45
C THR A 517 17.18 31.61 -13.18
N ALA A 518 15.88 31.40 -12.94
CA ALA A 518 14.96 32.50 -12.63
C ALA A 518 15.24 33.14 -11.26
N ASP A 519 15.13 34.48 -11.17
CA ASP A 519 15.38 35.28 -9.94
C ASP A 519 14.47 34.91 -8.76
N LEU A 520 13.30 34.32 -9.03
CA LEU A 520 12.35 33.90 -7.99
C LEU A 520 12.26 32.37 -7.99
N SER A 521 12.64 31.76 -6.87
CA SER A 521 12.65 30.31 -6.65
C SER A 521 11.38 29.59 -7.14
N TRP A 522 10.20 30.09 -6.77
CA TRP A 522 8.89 29.54 -7.17
C TRP A 522 8.56 29.61 -8.67
N LYS A 523 9.36 30.31 -9.49
CA LYS A 523 9.23 30.31 -10.96
C LYS A 523 10.08 29.25 -11.66
N ARG A 524 11.01 28.61 -10.93
CA ARG A 524 11.91 27.59 -11.47
C ARG A 524 11.12 26.28 -11.69
N PRO A 525 11.40 25.51 -12.76
CA PRO A 525 10.70 24.25 -13.03
C PRO A 525 11.12 23.15 -12.04
N THR A 526 10.25 22.17 -11.80
CA THR A 526 10.64 20.98 -11.01
C THR A 526 11.56 20.06 -11.81
N MET A 527 12.36 19.23 -11.14
CA MET A 527 13.21 18.25 -11.82
C MET A 527 12.44 17.03 -12.32
N GLN A 528 11.19 16.84 -11.88
CA GLN A 528 10.30 15.72 -12.20
C GLN A 528 10.27 15.34 -13.70
N GLN A 529 10.12 14.04 -13.96
CA GLN A 529 9.98 13.49 -15.30
C GLN A 529 8.74 14.10 -16.00
N GLY A 530 8.94 14.72 -17.17
CA GLY A 530 7.92 15.55 -17.84
C GLY A 530 8.11 17.06 -17.71
N SER A 531 8.89 17.52 -16.72
CA SER A 531 9.36 18.91 -16.61
C SER A 531 10.74 19.04 -17.30
N VAL A 532 11.83 19.29 -16.58
CA VAL A 532 13.19 19.37 -17.15
C VAL A 532 13.59 18.09 -17.88
N ASN A 533 13.44 16.94 -17.22
CA ASN A 533 13.78 15.61 -17.79
C ASN A 533 12.92 15.20 -18.99
N GLY A 534 11.72 15.77 -19.15
CA GLY A 534 10.84 15.45 -20.28
C GLY A 534 11.30 16.10 -21.59
N VAL A 535 11.87 17.31 -21.50
CA VAL A 535 12.30 18.08 -22.66
C VAL A 535 13.73 17.68 -23.11
N LEU A 536 14.62 17.33 -22.17
CA LEU A 536 15.97 16.83 -22.41
C LEU A 536 16.05 15.37 -22.93
N HIS A 537 14.95 14.77 -23.41
CA HIS A 537 14.94 13.34 -23.80
C HIS A 537 14.94 13.07 -25.31
N GLY A 538 14.22 13.87 -26.10
CA GLY A 538 14.15 13.74 -27.57
C GLY A 538 13.40 12.50 -28.11
N ASN A 539 13.47 11.36 -27.42
CA ASN A 539 12.65 10.15 -27.63
C ASN A 539 11.96 9.80 -26.30
N MET A 540 10.65 9.60 -26.35
CA MET A 540 9.80 9.58 -25.15
C MET A 540 9.40 8.13 -24.81
N GLU A 541 10.10 7.48 -23.88
CA GLU A 541 9.83 6.09 -23.48
C GLU A 541 8.83 5.96 -22.32
N THR A 542 8.86 6.88 -21.35
CA THR A 542 7.90 6.94 -20.23
C THR A 542 7.35 8.34 -20.10
N VAL A 543 6.03 8.43 -19.99
CA VAL A 543 5.28 9.63 -19.62
C VAL A 543 4.41 9.30 -18.43
N ASP A 544 4.48 10.12 -17.38
CA ASP A 544 3.48 10.24 -16.35
C ASP A 544 3.23 11.74 -16.13
N LEU A 545 2.01 12.17 -16.43
CA LEU A 545 1.52 13.52 -16.18
C LEU A 545 0.26 13.49 -15.29
N SER A 546 0.05 12.39 -14.57
CA SER A 546 -1.17 12.11 -13.82
C SER A 546 -1.46 13.12 -12.70
N LYS A 547 -2.72 13.19 -12.23
CA LYS A 547 -3.17 13.95 -11.04
C LYS A 547 -2.87 15.45 -11.09
N ASN A 548 -2.85 16.01 -12.29
CA ASN A 548 -2.51 17.40 -12.56
C ASN A 548 -3.72 18.23 -13.02
N ARG A 549 -3.49 19.52 -13.32
CA ARG A 549 -4.53 20.43 -13.85
C ARG A 549 -4.37 20.71 -15.34
N PHE A 550 -3.66 19.87 -16.09
CA PHE A 550 -3.42 20.11 -17.51
C PHE A 550 -4.70 19.94 -18.33
N ASP A 551 -4.95 20.85 -19.26
CA ASP A 551 -6.10 20.82 -20.15
C ASP A 551 -5.69 20.96 -21.63
N GLY A 552 -6.67 21.13 -22.52
CA GLY A 552 -6.43 21.14 -23.96
C GLY A 552 -6.27 19.75 -24.58
N HIS A 553 -5.79 19.70 -25.82
CA HIS A 553 -5.76 18.49 -26.63
C HIS A 553 -4.43 17.73 -26.50
N VAL A 554 -4.49 16.44 -26.14
CA VAL A 554 -3.33 15.51 -26.12
C VAL A 554 -2.54 15.52 -27.44
N LEU A 555 -3.21 15.75 -28.58
CA LEU A 555 -2.55 15.92 -29.88
C LEU A 555 -1.50 17.06 -29.90
N ARG A 556 -1.64 18.12 -29.10
CA ARG A 556 -0.64 19.20 -29.00
C ARG A 556 0.53 18.86 -28.08
N LEU A 557 0.35 17.94 -27.13
CA LEU A 557 1.40 17.49 -26.21
C LEU A 557 2.23 16.35 -26.80
N ILE A 558 1.60 15.45 -27.57
CA ILE A 558 2.18 14.14 -27.91
C ILE A 558 2.21 13.87 -29.43
N ALA A 559 1.38 14.53 -30.25
CA ALA A 559 1.18 14.14 -31.65
C ALA A 559 1.03 15.31 -32.65
N GLY A 560 1.89 16.32 -32.53
CA GLY A 560 2.16 17.22 -33.66
C GLY A 560 2.88 16.47 -34.79
N PRO A 561 2.80 16.91 -36.06
CA PRO A 561 3.35 16.20 -37.24
C PRO A 561 4.90 16.15 -37.32
N LYS A 562 5.60 16.43 -36.22
CA LYS A 562 7.06 16.36 -36.04
C LYS A 562 7.51 15.24 -35.07
N HIS A 563 6.61 14.62 -34.30
CA HIS A 563 6.98 13.77 -33.15
C HIS A 563 6.80 12.27 -33.45
N ASN A 564 7.78 11.46 -33.04
CA ASN A 564 7.74 10.00 -33.14
C ASN A 564 7.47 9.38 -31.76
N LEU A 565 6.58 8.37 -31.72
CA LEU A 565 6.15 7.69 -30.49
C LEU A 565 6.60 6.22 -30.42
N SER A 566 7.42 5.75 -31.35
CA SER A 566 7.84 4.34 -31.42
C SER A 566 8.65 3.81 -30.22
N GLY A 567 9.15 4.71 -29.37
CA GLY A 567 9.85 4.36 -28.12
C GLY A 567 8.94 4.18 -26.89
N LEU A 568 7.69 4.64 -26.94
CA LEU A 568 6.83 4.77 -25.75
C LEU A 568 6.39 3.41 -25.19
N ILE A 569 6.73 3.15 -23.93
CA ILE A 569 6.46 1.93 -23.13
C ILE A 569 5.37 2.19 -22.08
N HIS A 570 5.40 3.36 -21.44
CA HIS A 570 4.50 3.74 -20.35
C HIS A 570 3.88 5.12 -20.62
N LEU A 571 2.55 5.21 -20.55
CA LEU A 571 1.81 6.46 -20.66
C LEU A 571 0.74 6.54 -19.57
N ASP A 572 0.95 7.40 -18.59
CA ASP A 572 -0.09 7.87 -17.66
C ASP A 572 -0.38 9.35 -17.93
N LEU A 573 -1.66 9.67 -18.18
CA LEU A 573 -2.18 11.03 -18.32
C LEU A 573 -3.34 11.30 -17.35
N SER A 574 -3.53 10.45 -16.35
CA SER A 574 -4.80 10.33 -15.62
C SER A 574 -5.12 11.50 -14.68
N GLU A 575 -6.37 11.59 -14.21
CA GLU A 575 -6.83 12.61 -13.24
C GLU A 575 -6.46 14.05 -13.65
N ASN A 576 -6.85 14.43 -14.88
CA ASN A 576 -6.50 15.70 -15.53
C ASN A 576 -7.70 16.35 -16.26
N GLY A 577 -7.46 17.50 -16.89
CA GLY A 577 -8.43 18.26 -17.66
C GLY A 577 -8.41 17.99 -19.18
N PHE A 578 -7.70 16.98 -19.68
CA PHE A 578 -7.48 16.81 -21.13
C PHE A 578 -8.78 16.59 -21.91
N VAL A 579 -8.89 17.22 -23.08
CA VAL A 579 -10.08 17.25 -23.93
C VAL A 579 -9.82 16.72 -25.34
N GLY A 580 -10.89 16.37 -26.06
CA GLY A 580 -10.80 15.83 -27.44
C GLY A 580 -10.62 14.32 -27.47
N HIS A 581 -10.28 13.77 -28.63
CA HIS A 581 -10.24 12.31 -28.84
C HIS A 581 -8.82 11.76 -28.64
N ILE A 582 -8.71 10.56 -28.06
CA ILE A 582 -7.51 9.69 -27.99
C ILE A 582 -7.29 9.09 -29.40
N LEU A 583 -6.83 9.92 -30.33
CA LEU A 583 -6.70 9.57 -31.74
C LEU A 583 -5.31 9.04 -32.08
N ASN A 584 -5.29 7.84 -32.67
CA ASN A 584 -4.36 7.22 -33.63
C ASN A 584 -2.82 7.31 -33.47
N GLY A 585 -2.23 8.39 -32.94
CA GLY A 585 -0.78 8.50 -32.74
C GLY A 585 -0.22 7.40 -31.84
N LEU A 586 -0.99 6.97 -30.82
CA LEU A 586 -0.62 5.84 -29.98
C LEU A 586 -0.46 4.52 -30.75
N SER A 587 -1.03 4.37 -31.96
CA SER A 587 -0.84 3.15 -32.76
C SER A 587 0.58 2.98 -33.32
N SER A 588 1.41 4.03 -33.36
CA SER A 588 2.85 3.90 -33.64
C SER A 588 3.68 3.55 -32.40
N ALA A 589 3.12 3.64 -31.18
CA ALA A 589 3.80 3.29 -29.93
C ALA A 589 3.81 1.77 -29.70
N GLN A 590 4.43 1.03 -30.62
CA GLN A 590 4.42 -0.45 -30.66
C GLN A 590 5.05 -1.12 -29.42
N LYS A 591 5.81 -0.38 -28.58
CA LYS A 591 6.35 -0.85 -27.31
C LYS A 591 5.39 -0.69 -26.10
N LEU A 592 4.23 -0.03 -26.25
CA LEU A 592 3.40 0.40 -25.12
C LEU A 592 2.83 -0.79 -24.32
N GLY A 593 3.24 -0.90 -23.06
CA GLY A 593 2.80 -1.93 -22.11
C GLY A 593 1.87 -1.41 -21.01
N TYR A 594 2.05 -0.16 -20.60
CA TYR A 594 1.21 0.52 -19.61
C TYR A 594 0.49 1.71 -20.25
N LEU A 595 -0.84 1.71 -20.18
CA LEU A 595 -1.67 2.84 -20.59
C LEU A 595 -2.69 3.16 -19.51
N ASN A 596 -2.52 4.31 -18.87
CA ASN A 596 -3.52 4.90 -18.00
C ASN A 596 -3.94 6.27 -18.55
N LEU A 597 -5.21 6.42 -18.92
CA LEU A 597 -5.77 7.69 -19.38
C LEU A 597 -6.86 8.22 -18.43
N ALA A 598 -7.09 7.52 -17.32
CA ALA A 598 -8.24 7.67 -16.44
C ALA A 598 -8.55 9.12 -16.04
N SER A 599 -9.79 9.43 -15.68
CA SER A 599 -10.18 10.68 -15.05
C SER A 599 -9.85 11.96 -15.83
N ASN A 600 -10.25 11.98 -17.11
CA ASN A 600 -10.07 13.08 -18.04
C ASN A 600 -11.35 13.54 -18.73
N ARG A 601 -11.32 14.76 -19.27
CA ARG A 601 -12.44 15.44 -19.95
C ARG A 601 -12.46 15.17 -21.45
N PHE A 602 -12.04 13.96 -21.86
CA PHE A 602 -11.94 13.59 -23.27
C PHE A 602 -13.30 13.78 -23.97
N ARG A 603 -13.31 13.77 -25.29
CA ARG A 603 -14.54 13.68 -26.07
C ARG A 603 -14.72 12.25 -26.50
N VAL A 604 -15.88 11.70 -26.21
CA VAL A 604 -16.89 11.34 -27.22
C VAL A 604 -16.28 10.89 -28.59
N GLN A 605 -15.39 9.89 -28.59
CA GLN A 605 -14.53 9.38 -29.68
C GLN A 605 -15.00 8.03 -30.24
N ASP A 606 -14.11 7.05 -30.41
CA ASP A 606 -14.33 5.60 -30.52
C ASP A 606 -13.25 4.93 -29.58
N PHE A 607 -13.35 3.68 -29.09
CA PHE A 607 -12.28 3.05 -28.29
C PHE A 607 -11.05 2.92 -29.17
N PRO A 608 -9.91 3.37 -28.66
CA PRO A 608 -8.81 3.73 -29.53
C PRO A 608 -8.23 2.47 -30.19
N GLN A 609 -7.46 2.65 -31.25
CA GLN A 609 -6.77 1.53 -31.93
C GLN A 609 -5.57 0.98 -31.12
N ILE A 610 -5.67 1.02 -29.80
CA ILE A 610 -4.74 0.39 -28.83
C ILE A 610 -4.75 -1.13 -28.91
N LEU A 611 -5.73 -1.74 -29.56
CA LEU A 611 -5.72 -3.18 -29.86
C LEU A 611 -4.54 -3.63 -30.75
N LYS A 612 -3.88 -2.68 -31.43
CA LYS A 612 -2.64 -2.94 -32.17
C LYS A 612 -1.41 -3.02 -31.25
N LEU A 613 -1.57 -2.77 -29.95
CA LEU A 613 -0.50 -2.68 -28.95
C LEU A 613 -0.49 -3.98 -28.13
N SER A 614 -0.04 -5.07 -28.76
CA SER A 614 -0.08 -6.43 -28.19
C SER A 614 0.77 -6.62 -26.92
N GLY A 615 1.60 -5.64 -26.56
CA GLY A 615 2.37 -5.60 -25.32
C GLY A 615 1.61 -5.09 -24.09
N LEU A 616 0.38 -4.55 -24.25
CA LEU A 616 -0.40 -4.00 -23.14
C LEU A 616 -0.65 -5.04 -22.03
N TYR A 617 -0.10 -4.76 -20.84
CA TYR A 617 -0.33 -5.52 -19.61
C TYR A 617 -1.22 -4.74 -18.62
N TYR A 618 -1.16 -3.41 -18.63
CA TYR A 618 -2.02 -2.55 -17.80
C TYR A 618 -2.79 -1.59 -18.70
N LEU A 619 -4.11 -1.59 -18.57
CA LEU A 619 -4.99 -0.70 -19.32
C LEU A 619 -6.05 -0.11 -18.40
N ASN A 620 -5.81 1.09 -17.88
CA ASN A 620 -6.83 1.87 -17.20
C ASN A 620 -7.32 3.01 -18.10
N LEU A 621 -8.60 2.97 -18.48
CA LEU A 621 -9.22 4.07 -19.23
C LEU A 621 -10.42 4.60 -18.47
N SER A 622 -10.46 4.53 -17.13
CA SER A 622 -11.66 4.90 -16.40
C SER A 622 -11.85 6.42 -16.27
N ARG A 623 -12.92 6.98 -16.85
CA ARG A 623 -13.33 8.40 -17.00
C ARG A 623 -12.64 8.99 -18.22
N THR A 624 -12.88 8.37 -19.38
CA THR A 624 -12.18 8.69 -20.64
C THR A 624 -12.97 8.63 -21.96
N ASN A 625 -14.31 8.60 -21.92
CA ASN A 625 -15.09 9.05 -23.08
C ASN A 625 -15.08 8.19 -24.39
N LEU A 626 -14.97 6.84 -24.43
CA LEU A 626 -14.72 5.95 -25.64
C LEU A 626 -15.95 5.25 -26.33
N ALA A 627 -15.92 4.79 -27.64
CA ALA A 627 -16.91 3.84 -28.28
C ALA A 627 -16.73 3.09 -29.70
N GLY A 628 -17.63 2.20 -30.20
CA GLY A 628 -17.39 0.93 -31.03
C GLY A 628 -17.83 -0.47 -30.44
N SER A 629 -17.50 -1.67 -30.96
CA SER A 629 -17.66 -2.95 -30.17
C SER A 629 -16.43 -3.16 -29.31
N ILE A 630 -16.39 -3.45 -27.97
CA ILE A 630 -15.05 -3.56 -27.33
C ILE A 630 -14.41 -4.81 -27.87
N PRO A 631 -13.47 -4.69 -28.81
CA PRO A 631 -13.65 -5.54 -29.97
C PRO A 631 -13.38 -6.99 -29.56
N SER A 632 -13.91 -7.97 -30.30
CA SER A 632 -13.40 -9.34 -30.18
C SER A 632 -11.86 -9.41 -30.35
N GLY A 633 -11.27 -8.38 -30.98
CA GLY A 633 -9.83 -8.12 -30.96
C GLY A 633 -9.19 -7.83 -29.59
N ILE A 634 -9.92 -7.53 -28.51
CA ILE A 634 -9.29 -7.39 -27.18
C ILE A 634 -8.81 -8.73 -26.61
N THR A 635 -9.36 -9.87 -27.07
CA THR A 635 -8.75 -11.19 -26.85
C THR A 635 -7.28 -11.23 -27.28
N GLN A 636 -6.87 -10.36 -28.22
CA GLN A 636 -5.51 -10.28 -28.76
C GLN A 636 -4.53 -9.57 -27.82
N LEU A 637 -5.01 -8.80 -26.82
CA LEU A 637 -4.18 -8.21 -25.76
C LEU A 637 -3.77 -9.27 -24.73
N SER A 638 -3.09 -10.31 -25.20
CA SER A 638 -2.83 -11.56 -24.44
C SER A 638 -2.00 -11.43 -23.15
N GLN A 639 -1.35 -10.28 -22.92
CA GLN A 639 -0.53 -10.00 -21.74
C GLN A 639 -1.29 -9.32 -20.59
N LEU A 640 -2.55 -8.93 -20.81
CA LEU A 640 -3.26 -8.05 -19.90
C LEU A 640 -3.44 -8.64 -18.49
N LYS A 641 -3.11 -7.83 -17.49
CA LYS A 641 -3.17 -8.08 -16.04
C LYS A 641 -4.23 -7.23 -15.33
N VAL A 642 -4.39 -5.98 -15.75
CA VAL A 642 -5.32 -5.02 -15.16
C VAL A 642 -6.12 -4.31 -16.24
N LEU A 643 -7.44 -4.26 -16.07
CA LEU A 643 -8.35 -3.58 -16.99
C LEU A 643 -9.46 -2.84 -16.21
N ASP A 644 -9.10 -1.79 -15.48
CA ASP A 644 -10.11 -0.85 -14.98
C ASP A 644 -10.66 -0.04 -16.16
N LEU A 645 -11.94 -0.23 -16.42
CA LEU A 645 -12.65 0.41 -17.53
C LEU A 645 -14.00 0.98 -17.09
N SER A 646 -14.05 1.42 -15.83
CA SER A 646 -15.13 2.23 -15.29
C SER A 646 -15.35 3.52 -16.11
N TYR A 647 -16.48 4.24 -15.96
CA TYR A 647 -16.62 5.66 -16.39
C TYR A 647 -16.32 6.09 -17.91
N ASN A 648 -17.25 6.11 -18.91
CA ASN A 648 -16.98 6.22 -20.41
C ASN A 648 -18.26 6.39 -21.41
N ASN A 649 -18.49 6.05 -22.76
CA ASN A 649 -19.90 5.81 -23.44
C ASN A 649 -20.28 4.68 -24.62
N LEU A 650 -20.70 3.32 -24.71
CA LEU A 650 -21.20 2.02 -23.98
C LEU A 650 -22.39 1.24 -24.71
N THR A 651 -22.48 -0.12 -24.88
CA THR A 651 -23.71 -1.03 -24.82
C THR A 651 -23.41 -2.61 -24.98
N GLY A 652 -24.37 -3.58 -24.83
CA GLY A 652 -24.66 -5.01 -25.31
C GLY A 652 -23.74 -6.26 -25.66
N ASN A 653 -24.24 -7.54 -25.46
CA ASN A 653 -23.63 -8.95 -25.39
C ASN A 653 -22.18 -9.31 -25.90
N VAL A 654 -21.59 -10.54 -25.76
CA VAL A 654 -20.08 -10.75 -25.77
C VAL A 654 -19.30 -11.77 -26.68
N PRO A 655 -18.05 -11.41 -27.14
CA PRO A 655 -16.81 -12.15 -27.42
C PRO A 655 -15.57 -11.82 -26.49
N LEU A 656 -14.51 -12.66 -26.48
CA LEU A 656 -13.56 -12.87 -25.35
C LEU A 656 -12.73 -11.64 -24.87
N LEU A 657 -12.60 -11.49 -23.54
CA LEU A 657 -11.44 -10.80 -22.94
C LEU A 657 -10.19 -11.71 -22.90
N PRO A 658 -8.96 -11.15 -22.84
CA PRO A 658 -7.73 -11.91 -22.67
C PRO A 658 -7.69 -12.46 -21.23
N LEU A 659 -8.07 -13.73 -21.10
CA LEU A 659 -8.34 -14.36 -19.80
C LEU A 659 -7.10 -14.96 -19.11
N LYS A 660 -6.03 -15.18 -19.86
CA LYS A 660 -4.86 -15.90 -19.38
C LYS A 660 -4.21 -15.27 -18.13
N ASN A 661 -4.19 -13.93 -18.04
CA ASN A 661 -3.30 -13.19 -17.14
C ASN A 661 -3.97 -12.13 -16.23
N ILE A 662 -5.28 -11.83 -16.34
CA ILE A 662 -5.87 -10.73 -15.56
C ILE A 662 -6.05 -11.13 -14.08
N GLU A 663 -5.72 -10.17 -13.23
CA GLU A 663 -5.58 -10.20 -11.77
C GLU A 663 -6.41 -9.09 -11.08
N VAL A 664 -6.71 -8.00 -11.81
CA VAL A 664 -7.63 -6.95 -11.38
C VAL A 664 -8.54 -6.57 -12.54
N LEU A 665 -9.84 -6.70 -12.34
CA LEU A 665 -10.83 -6.43 -13.36
C LEU A 665 -11.98 -5.58 -12.81
N ASP A 666 -11.69 -4.35 -12.40
CA ASP A 666 -12.71 -3.41 -11.89
C ASP A 666 -13.68 -2.98 -13.01
N LEU A 667 -14.82 -3.68 -13.04
CA LEU A 667 -15.83 -3.49 -14.06
C LEU A 667 -17.02 -2.67 -13.51
N SER A 668 -16.71 -1.64 -12.71
CA SER A 668 -17.65 -0.70 -12.06
C SER A 668 -18.26 0.43 -12.86
N MET A 669 -19.52 0.75 -12.55
CA MET A 669 -20.22 2.02 -12.80
C MET A 669 -21.30 2.13 -13.90
N ASN A 670 -21.91 1.03 -14.28
CA ASN A 670 -22.32 0.62 -15.63
C ASN A 670 -23.77 0.97 -16.30
N LYS A 671 -24.37 0.46 -17.42
CA LYS A 671 -25.87 0.24 -17.74
C LYS A 671 -26.28 -1.10 -18.42
N LEU A 672 -25.38 -2.07 -18.48
CA LEU A 672 -25.11 -3.15 -19.45
C LEU A 672 -26.20 -4.10 -19.84
N GLU A 673 -25.87 -4.90 -20.84
CA GLU A 673 -26.85 -5.30 -21.79
C GLU A 673 -26.64 -6.79 -22.16
N GLY A 674 -26.86 -7.64 -21.15
CA GLY A 674 -26.99 -9.09 -21.30
C GLY A 674 -26.86 -9.94 -20.04
N ASP A 675 -26.20 -11.08 -20.22
CA ASP A 675 -25.76 -12.01 -19.18
C ASP A 675 -24.28 -11.87 -18.85
N ILE A 676 -23.82 -12.68 -17.92
CA ILE A 676 -22.59 -13.41 -18.13
C ILE A 676 -22.74 -14.53 -19.20
N PRO A 677 -22.13 -14.41 -20.39
CA PRO A 677 -21.24 -15.40 -21.05
C PRO A 677 -20.73 -16.81 -20.65
N ARG A 678 -20.74 -17.84 -21.54
CA ARG A 678 -20.15 -19.19 -21.24
C ARG A 678 -18.66 -19.31 -20.96
N THR A 679 -17.74 -18.67 -21.68
CA THR A 679 -16.30 -18.67 -21.34
C THR A 679 -16.01 -17.77 -20.16
N VAL A 680 -16.93 -17.82 -19.20
CA VAL A 680 -16.98 -16.93 -18.09
C VAL A 680 -17.23 -17.80 -16.89
N LEU A 681 -18.34 -18.27 -16.31
CA LEU A 681 -18.45 -18.59 -14.85
C LEU A 681 -17.45 -19.43 -13.97
N GLU A 682 -16.17 -19.58 -14.33
CA GLU A 682 -15.11 -20.31 -13.67
C GLU A 682 -13.75 -19.55 -13.43
N LYS A 683 -13.68 -18.29 -12.91
CA LYS A 683 -12.49 -17.59 -12.32
C LYS A 683 -12.76 -16.20 -11.59
N LEU A 684 -14.01 -15.78 -11.27
CA LEU A 684 -14.36 -14.59 -10.43
C LEU A 684 -14.19 -14.71 -8.87
N PRO A 685 -13.83 -15.84 -8.24
CA PRO A 685 -13.04 -16.20 -6.37
C PRO A 685 -11.64 -16.02 -5.58
N VAL A 686 -10.38 -16.20 -6.07
CA VAL A 686 -9.04 -15.89 -5.49
C VAL A 686 -7.98 -15.27 -6.48
N MET A 687 -8.35 -14.62 -7.60
CA MET A 687 -7.63 -13.41 -8.12
C MET A 687 -7.63 -12.26 -7.05
N GLU A 688 -7.46 -10.97 -7.41
CA GLU A 688 -7.33 -9.90 -6.42
C GLU A 688 -8.46 -8.85 -6.29
N ARG A 689 -8.75 -8.03 -7.32
CA ARG A 689 -9.70 -6.90 -7.14
C ARG A 689 -10.50 -6.50 -8.39
N PHE A 690 -11.60 -5.78 -8.21
CA PHE A 690 -12.89 -6.35 -7.90
C PHE A 690 -13.81 -5.18 -7.61
N ASN A 691 -14.63 -4.81 -8.56
CA ASN A 691 -15.83 -4.10 -8.21
C ASN A 691 -16.77 -4.24 -9.35
N PHE A 692 -17.99 -3.88 -9.01
CA PHE A 692 -18.65 -3.04 -9.96
C PHE A 692 -19.53 -1.93 -9.33
N SER A 693 -20.75 -2.22 -8.92
CA SER A 693 -21.88 -1.31 -8.75
C SER A 693 -22.21 -0.45 -10.01
N HIS A 694 -23.38 -0.64 -10.63
CA HIS A 694 -24.09 0.21 -11.62
C HIS A 694 -24.57 -0.10 -13.13
N ASN A 695 -24.43 -1.24 -13.89
CA ASN A 695 -25.12 -1.82 -15.14
C ASN A 695 -26.22 -3.03 -15.32
N ASN A 696 -27.19 -3.03 -16.26
CA ASN A 696 -28.31 -4.01 -16.41
C ASN A 696 -28.00 -5.51 -16.76
N LEU A 697 -27.58 -6.35 -15.79
CA LEU A 697 -27.56 -7.82 -15.94
C LEU A 697 -28.85 -8.51 -15.62
N THR A 698 -29.01 -9.65 -16.26
CA THR A 698 -29.63 -10.76 -15.56
C THR A 698 -28.67 -11.94 -15.58
N PHE A 699 -28.86 -12.95 -14.75
CA PHE A 699 -27.76 -13.86 -14.42
C PHE A 699 -28.22 -15.31 -14.18
N CYS A 700 -27.71 -15.88 -13.08
CA CYS A 700 -27.93 -17.14 -12.41
C CYS A 700 -26.58 -17.71 -11.94
N ASP A 701 -25.87 -17.31 -10.89
CA ASP A 701 -24.76 -18.22 -10.49
C ASP A 701 -25.30 -19.15 -9.43
N PRO A 702 -25.63 -20.41 -9.78
CA PRO A 702 -26.60 -21.11 -8.99
C PRO A 702 -26.05 -21.67 -7.67
N ASN A 703 -25.25 -20.93 -6.90
CA ASN A 703 -24.28 -21.52 -5.96
C ASN A 703 -23.71 -20.64 -4.87
N LEU A 704 -23.90 -19.36 -5.03
CA LEU A 704 -22.90 -18.40 -4.63
C LEU A 704 -23.42 -17.78 -3.31
N SER A 705 -22.60 -17.16 -2.43
CA SER A 705 -22.78 -17.37 -0.96
C SER A 705 -23.02 -16.16 -0.01
N GLN A 706 -24.13 -16.09 0.77
CA GLN A 706 -24.79 -14.88 1.34
C GLN A 706 -24.11 -13.76 2.25
N GLY A 707 -22.85 -13.27 2.25
CA GLY A 707 -22.33 -12.12 3.10
C GLY A 707 -22.09 -10.67 2.53
N MET A 708 -21.02 -10.29 1.79
CA MET A 708 -21.06 -9.14 0.79
C MET A 708 -21.15 -9.48 -0.76
N ILE A 709 -22.22 -9.41 -1.62
CA ILE A 709 -23.70 -9.09 -1.69
C ILE A 709 -24.17 -7.89 -0.95
N GLN A 710 -23.24 -7.07 -0.58
CA GLN A 710 -23.58 -5.75 -0.11
C GLN A 710 -22.77 -4.70 -0.87
N THR A 711 -21.76 -5.08 -1.68
CA THR A 711 -20.67 -4.14 -1.99
C THR A 711 -20.25 -4.04 -3.46
N SER A 712 -20.48 -5.07 -4.27
CA SER A 712 -19.91 -5.19 -5.60
C SER A 712 -20.47 -6.32 -6.46
N PHE A 713 -21.71 -6.82 -6.24
CA PHE A 713 -22.65 -6.99 -7.35
C PHE A 713 -23.86 -6.10 -7.21
N ILE A 714 -23.77 -4.78 -7.26
CA ILE A 714 -24.88 -3.86 -7.04
C ILE A 714 -25.72 -3.62 -8.39
N GLY A 715 -27.08 -3.60 -8.39
CA GLY A 715 -28.36 -3.39 -9.19
C GLY A 715 -29.09 -4.08 -10.40
N SER A 716 -29.24 -5.39 -10.58
CA SER A 716 -29.98 -6.10 -11.63
C SER A 716 -30.51 -7.50 -11.23
N THR A 717 -31.27 -8.21 -12.07
CA THR A 717 -32.27 -9.18 -11.58
C THR A 717 -31.89 -10.64 -11.47
N ASN A 718 -32.60 -11.45 -10.64
CA ASN A 718 -32.57 -12.93 -10.57
C ASN A 718 -33.95 -13.55 -10.97
N ASN A 719 -34.07 -14.61 -11.81
CA ASN A 719 -35.26 -15.50 -12.03
C ASN A 719 -34.88 -16.97 -12.23
N CYS A 720 -35.10 -17.83 -11.26
CA CYS A 720 -35.70 -19.12 -11.54
C CYS A 720 -37.11 -19.06 -10.95
N PRO A 721 -37.90 -20.12 -11.11
CA PRO A 721 -39.26 -20.13 -10.59
C PRO A 721 -39.33 -20.65 -9.16
N PHE A 722 -40.25 -20.10 -8.38
CA PHE A 722 -40.69 -20.70 -7.12
C PHE A 722 -41.57 -21.90 -7.38
N ALA A 723 -41.13 -23.06 -6.89
CA ALA A 723 -41.96 -24.26 -6.84
C ALA A 723 -42.99 -24.14 -5.70
N ALA A 724 -44.19 -23.66 -6.02
CA ALA A 724 -45.33 -23.73 -5.12
C ALA A 724 -45.63 -25.20 -4.76
N LYS A 725 -45.57 -25.56 -3.47
CA LYS A 725 -45.83 -26.93 -2.99
C LYS A 725 -47.35 -27.18 -2.90
N PRO A 726 -47.93 -28.12 -3.67
CA PRO A 726 -49.36 -28.42 -3.58
C PRO A 726 -49.68 -29.23 -2.32
N ASN A 727 -50.49 -28.64 -1.44
CA ASN A 727 -51.30 -29.22 -0.36
C ASN A 727 -50.89 -30.56 0.29
N VAL A 728 -50.60 -30.49 1.59
CA VAL A 728 -51.32 -31.32 2.57
C VAL A 728 -51.92 -30.39 3.63
N GLN A 729 -53.25 -30.28 3.67
CA GLN A 729 -53.96 -29.53 4.72
C GLN A 729 -54.22 -30.40 5.96
N LYS A 730 -53.93 -29.85 7.14
CA LYS A 730 -54.60 -30.08 8.45
C LYS A 730 -53.77 -29.36 9.53
N GLY A 731 -54.32 -28.47 10.36
CA GLY A 731 -55.65 -27.87 10.39
C GLY A 731 -55.68 -26.76 11.45
N GLU A 732 -56.65 -25.84 11.39
CA GLU A 732 -56.70 -24.70 12.31
C GLU A 732 -57.05 -25.08 13.75
N SER A 733 -56.53 -24.32 14.72
CA SER A 733 -57.37 -23.68 15.75
C SER A 733 -56.55 -22.72 16.63
N VAL A 734 -57.16 -21.58 16.97
CA VAL A 734 -56.59 -20.57 17.88
C VAL A 734 -57.15 -20.80 19.29
N SER A 735 -56.30 -20.71 20.31
CA SER A 735 -56.74 -20.56 21.71
C SER A 735 -55.85 -19.57 22.47
N LYS A 736 -56.38 -18.97 23.54
CA LYS A 736 -55.80 -17.83 24.28
C LYS A 736 -55.64 -18.16 25.77
N LYS A 737 -54.88 -17.30 26.48
CA LYS A 737 -54.67 -17.21 27.96
C LYS A 737 -53.56 -18.12 28.51
N LYS A 738 -52.83 -17.76 29.58
CA LYS A 738 -52.37 -16.45 30.13
C LYS A 738 -51.42 -16.74 31.32
N THR A 739 -50.48 -15.83 31.63
CA THR A 739 -49.85 -15.57 32.96
C THR A 739 -49.31 -16.74 33.82
N GLY A 740 -48.04 -16.70 34.23
CA GLY A 740 -47.53 -17.62 35.27
C GLY A 740 -46.05 -17.46 35.66
N LEU A 741 -45.71 -16.41 36.40
CA LEU A 741 -44.37 -16.18 36.98
C LEU A 741 -43.86 -17.39 37.79
N LYS A 742 -42.60 -17.80 37.57
CA LYS A 742 -41.71 -18.37 38.60
C LYS A 742 -40.22 -18.38 38.22
N ILE A 743 -39.60 -17.21 38.29
CA ILE A 743 -38.15 -17.11 38.58
C ILE A 743 -37.95 -17.65 40.01
N GLY A 744 -37.00 -18.56 40.25
CA GLY A 744 -36.80 -19.06 41.62
C GLY A 744 -35.98 -20.35 41.86
N LEU A 745 -35.32 -20.95 40.87
CA LEU A 745 -34.53 -22.18 41.11
C LEU A 745 -33.09 -22.14 40.56
N THR A 746 -32.83 -21.45 39.45
CA THR A 746 -31.47 -21.31 38.89
C THR A 746 -30.55 -20.39 39.70
N LEU A 747 -31.11 -19.37 40.37
CA LEU A 747 -30.33 -18.41 41.17
C LEU A 747 -29.76 -18.99 42.48
N ALA A 748 -30.30 -20.09 42.99
CA ALA A 748 -29.86 -20.69 44.25
C ALA A 748 -28.51 -21.41 44.14
N ILE A 749 -28.25 -22.08 43.00
CA ILE A 749 -27.02 -22.86 42.80
C ILE A 749 -25.84 -21.93 42.46
N SER A 750 -26.09 -20.84 41.73
CA SER A 750 -25.08 -19.84 41.35
C SER A 750 -24.40 -19.18 42.58
N MET A 751 -25.19 -18.72 43.56
CA MET A 751 -24.62 -18.03 44.74
C MET A 751 -23.74 -18.93 45.62
N ALA A 752 -24.02 -20.23 45.69
CA ALA A 752 -23.28 -21.16 46.55
C ALA A 752 -21.79 -21.26 46.15
N PHE A 753 -21.51 -21.37 44.85
CA PHE A 753 -20.13 -21.41 44.35
C PHE A 753 -19.43 -20.04 44.42
N LEU A 754 -20.17 -18.95 44.20
CA LEU A 754 -19.63 -17.58 44.29
C LEU A 754 -19.12 -17.25 45.70
N LEU A 755 -19.87 -17.67 46.73
CA LEU A 755 -19.50 -17.45 48.14
C LEU A 755 -18.25 -18.24 48.55
N VAL A 756 -18.08 -19.48 48.08
CA VAL A 756 -16.88 -20.28 48.36
C VAL A 756 -15.64 -19.65 47.73
N ALA A 757 -15.72 -19.17 46.50
CA ALA A 757 -14.61 -18.47 45.83
C ALA A 757 -14.20 -17.19 46.58
N LEU A 758 -15.17 -16.36 47.00
CA LEU A 758 -14.93 -15.15 47.78
C LEU A 758 -14.25 -15.43 49.13
N LEU A 759 -14.61 -16.52 49.81
CA LEU A 759 -14.03 -16.89 51.10
C LEU A 759 -12.54 -17.28 50.97
N VAL A 760 -12.17 -18.00 49.90
CA VAL A 760 -10.77 -18.34 49.59
C VAL A 760 -9.94 -17.08 49.29
N ILE A 761 -10.49 -16.15 48.50
CA ILE A 761 -9.81 -14.87 48.16
C ILE A 761 -9.58 -14.02 49.42
N LEU A 762 -10.58 -13.89 50.29
CA LEU A 762 -10.47 -13.09 51.52
C LEU A 762 -9.45 -13.65 52.53
N VAL A 763 -9.28 -14.98 52.59
CA VAL A 763 -8.22 -15.61 53.41
C VAL A 763 -6.83 -15.30 52.83
N ALA A 764 -6.65 -15.40 51.50
CA ALA A 764 -5.39 -15.06 50.85
C ALA A 764 -4.99 -13.59 51.06
N MET A 765 -5.95 -12.66 51.01
CA MET A 765 -5.70 -11.22 51.16
C MET A 765 -5.31 -10.78 52.58
N ARG A 766 -5.57 -11.58 53.63
CA ARG A 766 -5.13 -11.25 55.01
C ARG A 766 -3.65 -11.54 55.27
N GLY A 767 -2.96 -12.26 54.38
CA GLY A 767 -1.56 -12.67 54.58
C GLY A 767 -0.48 -11.62 54.22
N ARG A 768 -0.81 -10.55 53.49
CA ARG A 768 0.19 -9.55 53.02
C ARG A 768 -0.37 -8.11 52.98
N ARG A 769 0.22 -7.22 53.76
CA ARG A 769 0.14 -5.74 53.57
C ARG A 769 1.53 -5.14 53.78
N LYS A 770 1.94 -4.28 52.84
CA LYS A 770 3.30 -3.69 52.65
C LYS A 770 4.36 -4.74 52.26
N SER A 771 5.27 -4.51 51.32
CA SER A 771 5.59 -3.30 50.53
C SER A 771 5.38 -3.49 49.01
N ARG A 772 5.71 -2.46 48.22
CA ARG A 772 5.60 -2.36 46.74
C ARG A 772 6.36 -3.48 46.00
N THR A 773 5.72 -4.09 45.01
CA THR A 773 6.03 -4.02 43.56
C THR A 773 4.95 -4.78 42.79
N TRP A 774 4.61 -4.37 41.56
CA TRP A 774 3.63 -5.06 40.71
C TRP A 774 4.34 -5.95 39.71
N ALA A 775 4.39 -7.25 40.00
CA ALA A 775 4.64 -8.27 38.99
C ALA A 775 3.29 -8.73 38.40
N THR A 776 3.25 -8.87 37.08
CA THR A 776 2.09 -9.37 36.33
C THR A 776 1.69 -10.78 36.78
N LYS A 777 0.40 -11.11 36.62
CA LYS A 777 -0.13 -12.44 36.94
C LYS A 777 -0.91 -12.99 35.75
N GLN A 778 -0.45 -14.13 35.25
CA GLN A 778 -0.91 -14.73 34.00
C GLN A 778 -2.39 -15.16 34.01
N ALA A 779 -3.02 -14.93 32.86
CA ALA A 779 -4.07 -15.74 32.26
C ALA A 779 -3.89 -15.60 30.73
N ALA A 780 -4.00 -16.63 29.89
CA ALA A 780 -4.03 -18.07 30.16
C ALA A 780 -3.48 -18.82 28.93
N GLU A 781 -2.85 -19.98 29.11
CA GLU A 781 -2.18 -20.73 28.02
C GLU A 781 -3.18 -21.39 27.05
N PRO A 782 -3.15 -21.07 25.73
CA PRO A 782 -3.75 -21.91 24.71
C PRO A 782 -2.78 -23.05 24.36
N ASN A 783 -3.13 -24.29 24.76
CA ASN A 783 -2.30 -25.47 24.47
C ASN A 783 -2.32 -25.81 22.97
N LEU A 784 -1.21 -25.57 22.28
CA LEU A 784 -0.90 -26.11 20.95
C LEU A 784 0.58 -26.51 20.86
N LEU A 785 0.92 -27.35 19.89
CA LEU A 785 2.27 -27.87 19.57
C LEU A 785 2.85 -28.95 20.50
N ASP A 786 2.18 -30.10 20.63
CA ASP A 786 2.90 -31.39 20.77
C ASP A 786 2.22 -32.54 20.02
N GLN A 787 2.66 -32.77 18.78
CA GLN A 787 2.67 -34.06 18.07
C GLN A 787 3.53 -33.93 16.80
N GLY A 788 4.12 -35.05 16.36
CA GLY A 788 5.05 -35.10 15.21
C GLY A 788 4.42 -34.81 13.84
N ASP A 789 5.19 -34.76 12.75
CA ASP A 789 6.50 -35.44 12.57
C ASP A 789 7.44 -34.72 11.56
N SER A 790 8.73 -35.06 11.62
CA SER A 790 9.80 -34.93 10.61
C SER A 790 9.80 -33.76 9.59
N SER A 791 10.23 -32.56 10.02
CA SER A 791 11.22 -31.76 9.26
C SER A 791 11.80 -30.60 10.08
N THR A 792 13.09 -30.67 10.41
CA THR A 792 13.84 -29.58 11.10
C THR A 792 14.42 -28.56 10.13
N ASP A 793 14.68 -29.00 8.89
CA ASP A 793 15.55 -28.31 7.94
C ASP A 793 14.78 -27.33 7.03
N VAL A 794 13.59 -26.89 7.48
CA VAL A 794 12.76 -25.92 6.74
C VAL A 794 13.51 -24.59 6.67
N PRO A 795 13.82 -24.07 5.46
CA PRO A 795 14.63 -22.87 5.31
C PRO A 795 13.83 -21.61 5.68
N VAL A 796 14.54 -20.64 6.23
CA VAL A 796 14.07 -19.27 6.46
C VAL A 796 14.50 -18.41 5.27
N VAL A 797 13.59 -17.59 4.75
CA VAL A 797 13.87 -16.65 3.67
C VAL A 797 14.26 -15.30 4.29
N MET A 798 15.56 -15.01 4.34
CA MET A 798 16.10 -13.69 4.69
C MET A 798 16.29 -12.87 3.42
N ILE A 799 15.66 -11.70 3.35
CA ILE A 799 15.46 -10.96 2.10
C ILE A 799 16.61 -9.97 1.85
N ASP A 800 16.94 -9.13 2.85
CA ASP A 800 18.07 -8.20 2.78
C ASP A 800 19.42 -8.88 3.08
N LYS A 801 19.39 -10.13 3.57
CA LYS A 801 20.56 -10.87 4.06
C LYS A 801 20.62 -12.29 3.48
N PRO A 802 20.60 -12.48 2.14
CA PRO A 802 20.44 -13.79 1.49
C PRO A 802 21.61 -14.78 1.69
N LEU A 803 22.75 -14.31 2.22
CA LEU A 803 23.87 -15.17 2.63
C LEU A 803 23.63 -15.81 4.02
N MET A 804 22.70 -15.28 4.81
CA MET A 804 22.38 -15.74 6.17
C MET A 804 21.44 -16.95 6.11
N LYS A 805 22.01 -18.14 5.90
CA LYS A 805 21.26 -19.40 5.88
C LYS A 805 20.78 -19.75 7.29
N LEU A 806 19.46 -19.74 7.48
CA LEU A 806 18.78 -20.08 8.73
C LEU A 806 17.70 -21.13 8.47
N THR A 807 17.36 -21.87 9.53
CA THR A 807 16.30 -22.89 9.55
C THR A 807 15.25 -22.59 10.62
N LEU A 808 14.10 -23.27 10.55
CA LEU A 808 13.11 -23.24 11.63
C LEU A 808 13.70 -23.68 12.99
N ALA A 809 14.70 -24.56 13.00
CA ALA A 809 15.40 -24.97 14.22
C ALA A 809 16.19 -23.81 14.85
N ASP A 810 16.81 -22.94 14.03
CA ASP A 810 17.50 -21.74 14.50
C ASP A 810 16.52 -20.72 15.11
N LEU A 811 15.36 -20.50 14.48
CA LEU A 811 14.32 -19.60 15.01
C LEU A 811 13.76 -20.11 16.35
N LYS A 812 13.58 -21.44 16.48
CA LYS A 812 13.15 -22.08 17.73
C LYS A 812 14.23 -21.97 18.82
N ALA A 813 15.49 -22.23 18.49
CA ALA A 813 16.60 -22.07 19.43
C ALA A 813 16.74 -20.62 19.94
N ALA A 814 16.63 -19.64 19.03
CA ALA A 814 16.77 -18.22 19.32
C ALA A 814 15.64 -17.62 20.16
N THR A 815 14.47 -18.27 20.21
CA THR A 815 13.28 -17.87 21.01
C THR A 815 13.03 -18.76 22.23
N LEU A 816 13.99 -19.63 22.59
CA LEU A 816 13.84 -20.65 23.63
C LEU A 816 12.64 -21.62 23.41
N ASN A 817 12.29 -21.85 22.14
CA ASN A 817 11.08 -22.52 21.64
C ASN A 817 9.79 -21.71 21.84
N PHE A 818 9.84 -20.40 21.54
CA PHE A 818 8.72 -19.47 21.73
C PHE A 818 8.25 -19.38 23.19
N ASP A 819 9.20 -19.32 24.13
CA ASP A 819 8.91 -19.24 25.57
C ASP A 819 8.23 -17.91 25.94
N SER A 820 7.37 -17.97 26.95
CA SER A 820 6.65 -16.80 27.49
C SER A 820 7.57 -15.69 28.02
N GLY A 821 8.80 -16.00 28.42
CA GLY A 821 9.82 -15.02 28.83
C GLY A 821 10.47 -14.25 27.67
N ALA A 822 10.24 -14.68 26.42
CA ALA A 822 10.69 -13.98 25.22
C ALA A 822 9.56 -13.18 24.53
N LEU A 823 8.33 -13.21 25.06
CA LEU A 823 7.18 -12.50 24.47
C LEU A 823 7.33 -10.97 24.61
N LEU A 824 7.38 -10.26 23.48
CA LEU A 824 7.43 -8.78 23.43
C LEU A 824 6.04 -8.17 23.49
N TRP A 825 5.11 -8.64 22.64
CA TRP A 825 3.70 -8.25 22.67
C TRP A 825 2.80 -9.31 22.00
N GLU A 826 1.50 -9.12 22.13
CA GLU A 826 0.46 -9.94 21.50
C GLU A 826 -0.54 -9.01 20.78
N SER A 827 -1.01 -9.42 19.60
CA SER A 827 -2.03 -8.68 18.83
C SER A 827 -2.99 -9.65 18.13
N LYS A 828 -3.99 -9.17 17.36
CA LYS A 828 -5.01 -10.06 16.75
C LYS A 828 -4.36 -11.03 15.75
N SER A 829 -3.24 -10.64 15.16
CA SER A 829 -2.39 -11.48 14.32
C SER A 829 -1.50 -12.49 15.05
N GLY A 830 -1.45 -12.50 16.38
CA GLY A 830 -0.73 -13.48 17.20
C GLY A 830 0.38 -12.90 18.11
N PRO A 831 1.17 -13.76 18.77
CA PRO A 831 2.28 -13.34 19.63
C PRO A 831 3.55 -12.97 18.84
N THR A 832 4.30 -11.99 19.34
CA THR A 832 5.62 -11.59 18.82
C THR A 832 6.70 -11.80 19.89
N TYR A 833 7.79 -12.47 19.53
CA TYR A 833 8.88 -12.83 20.44
C TYR A 833 10.19 -12.12 20.09
N GLU A 834 11.01 -11.77 21.09
CA GLU A 834 12.42 -11.40 20.88
C GLU A 834 13.21 -12.67 20.51
N ALA A 835 14.12 -12.55 19.55
CA ALA A 835 15.05 -13.61 19.19
C ALA A 835 16.45 -13.05 19.00
N VAL A 836 17.47 -13.83 19.41
CA VAL A 836 18.87 -13.56 19.07
C VAL A 836 19.34 -14.63 18.08
N LEU A 837 19.27 -14.29 16.79
CA LEU A 837 19.64 -15.19 15.69
C LEU A 837 21.17 -15.39 15.63
N PRO A 838 21.66 -16.49 15.03
CA PRO A 838 23.08 -16.76 14.84
C PRO A 838 23.87 -15.55 14.33
N GLY A 839 25.04 -15.30 14.94
CA GLY A 839 25.83 -14.09 14.71
C GLY A 839 25.49 -12.90 15.64
N GLY A 840 24.50 -13.05 16.53
CA GLY A 840 24.10 -12.02 17.48
C GLY A 840 23.08 -11.01 16.91
N PHE A 841 22.53 -11.28 15.74
CA PHE A 841 21.51 -10.44 15.12
C PHE A 841 20.19 -10.57 15.89
N ARG A 842 19.74 -9.48 16.50
CA ARG A 842 18.44 -9.43 17.18
C ARG A 842 17.31 -9.24 16.19
N ALA A 843 16.16 -9.85 16.45
CA ALA A 843 14.98 -9.78 15.60
C ALA A 843 13.70 -9.91 16.44
N ALA A 844 12.59 -9.39 15.92
CA ALA A 844 11.25 -9.65 16.45
C ALA A 844 10.52 -10.68 15.56
N LEU A 845 10.20 -11.84 16.12
CA LEU A 845 9.60 -12.98 15.44
C LEU A 845 8.11 -13.05 15.74
N LYS A 846 7.29 -12.64 14.77
CA LYS A 846 5.84 -12.72 14.82
C LYS A 846 5.40 -14.12 14.41
N VAL A 847 4.79 -14.87 15.33
CA VAL A 847 4.12 -16.12 15.00
C VAL A 847 2.69 -15.78 14.60
N VAL A 848 2.39 -15.84 13.30
CA VAL A 848 1.05 -15.54 12.78
C VAL A 848 0.12 -16.69 13.12
N SER A 849 -0.95 -16.41 13.88
CA SER A 849 -1.88 -17.43 14.38
C SER A 849 -2.62 -18.16 13.25
N SER A 850 -2.26 -19.42 12.97
CA SER A 850 -2.92 -20.19 11.92
C SER A 850 -4.38 -20.50 12.24
N GLY A 851 -5.25 -20.05 11.35
CA GLY A 851 -6.52 -20.71 11.01
C GLY A 851 -6.59 -20.93 9.50
N ALA A 852 -5.48 -21.39 8.90
CA ALA A 852 -5.15 -21.16 7.50
C ALA A 852 -6.17 -21.69 6.49
N THR A 853 -6.71 -20.77 5.69
CA THR A 853 -7.34 -21.03 4.39
C THR A 853 -6.38 -20.81 3.22
N LEU A 854 -5.23 -20.16 3.45
CA LEU A 854 -4.23 -19.79 2.46
C LEU A 854 -3.12 -20.85 2.36
N SER A 855 -2.78 -21.23 1.13
CA SER A 855 -1.66 -22.12 0.85
C SER A 855 -0.31 -21.51 1.20
N ASP A 856 0.70 -22.36 1.39
CA ASP A 856 2.10 -21.96 1.61
C ASP A 856 2.61 -20.99 0.52
N HIS A 857 2.14 -21.14 -0.72
CA HIS A 857 2.53 -20.28 -1.84
C HIS A 857 1.87 -18.89 -1.79
N GLU A 858 0.58 -18.81 -1.46
CA GLU A 858 -0.12 -17.53 -1.31
C GLU A 858 0.44 -16.75 -0.11
N ALA A 859 0.79 -17.45 0.96
CA ALA A 859 1.51 -16.88 2.11
C ALA A 859 2.91 -16.38 1.72
N SER A 860 3.70 -17.15 0.96
CA SER A 860 5.05 -16.73 0.55
C SER A 860 5.01 -15.48 -0.35
N VAL A 861 4.13 -15.46 -1.36
CA VAL A 861 3.93 -14.31 -2.25
C VAL A 861 3.45 -13.08 -1.47
N THR A 862 2.62 -13.27 -0.44
CA THR A 862 2.18 -12.16 0.44
C THR A 862 3.35 -11.62 1.27
N PHE A 863 4.15 -12.48 1.92
CA PHE A 863 5.31 -12.02 2.69
C PHE A 863 6.40 -11.37 1.82
N GLU A 864 6.69 -11.92 0.64
CA GLU A 864 7.60 -11.28 -0.33
C GLU A 864 7.11 -9.91 -0.80
N ARG A 865 5.80 -9.71 -0.94
CA ARG A 865 5.21 -8.40 -1.28
C ARG A 865 5.29 -7.42 -0.12
N LEU A 866 5.06 -7.87 1.12
CA LEU A 866 5.18 -7.02 2.32
C LEU A 866 6.64 -6.64 2.62
N ALA A 867 7.60 -7.53 2.38
CA ALA A 867 9.04 -7.23 2.54
C ALA A 867 9.56 -6.14 1.59
N ARG A 868 8.97 -6.02 0.39
CA ARG A 868 9.35 -5.00 -0.60
C ARG A 868 8.77 -3.61 -0.27
N ILE A 869 7.99 -3.48 0.81
CA ILE A 869 7.46 -2.21 1.30
C ILE A 869 8.46 -1.61 2.29
N ASN A 870 9.11 -0.51 1.89
CA ASN A 870 10.04 0.26 2.70
C ASN A 870 9.55 1.72 2.76
N HIS A 871 9.38 2.25 3.97
CA HIS A 871 8.92 3.60 4.24
C HIS A 871 9.42 4.03 5.64
N PRO A 872 9.92 5.26 5.86
CA PRO A 872 10.54 5.65 7.15
C PRO A 872 9.61 5.61 8.37
N ASN A 873 8.29 5.52 8.17
CA ASN A 873 7.32 5.34 9.24
C ASN A 873 6.64 3.94 9.24
N LEU A 874 7.24 2.93 8.60
CA LEU A 874 6.83 1.52 8.67
C LEU A 874 8.00 0.67 9.21
N VAL A 875 7.69 -0.38 9.97
CA VAL A 875 8.71 -1.36 10.40
C VAL A 875 9.04 -2.31 9.23
N PRO A 876 10.31 -2.40 8.78
CA PRO A 876 10.70 -3.25 7.65
C PRO A 876 10.66 -4.74 8.00
N LEU A 877 10.24 -5.57 7.03
CA LEU A 877 10.07 -7.01 7.18
C LEU A 877 11.26 -7.73 6.51
N SER A 878 12.25 -8.12 7.31
CA SER A 878 13.55 -8.65 6.87
C SER A 878 13.52 -10.11 6.39
N GLY A 879 12.46 -10.86 6.71
CA GLY A 879 12.33 -12.25 6.29
C GLY A 879 11.08 -12.98 6.79
N TYR A 880 10.92 -14.23 6.37
CA TYR A 880 9.81 -15.09 6.78
C TYR A 880 10.20 -16.59 6.80
N CYS A 881 9.38 -17.40 7.48
CA CYS A 881 9.45 -18.86 7.46
C CYS A 881 8.04 -19.46 7.40
N ILE A 882 7.87 -20.50 6.59
CA ILE A 882 6.61 -21.20 6.34
C ILE A 882 6.87 -22.69 6.56
N ALA A 883 6.20 -23.29 7.55
CA ALA A 883 6.48 -24.65 8.00
C ALA A 883 5.20 -25.38 8.43
N ALA A 884 4.60 -26.14 7.52
CA ALA A 884 3.30 -26.78 7.70
C ALA A 884 2.23 -25.76 8.13
N GLU A 885 1.71 -25.83 9.35
CA GLU A 885 0.76 -24.83 9.89
C GLU A 885 1.43 -23.56 10.43
N GLN A 886 2.76 -23.55 10.61
CA GLN A 886 3.46 -22.39 11.16
C GLN A 886 3.72 -21.34 10.07
N ARG A 887 3.45 -20.08 10.40
CA ARG A 887 3.72 -18.89 9.59
C ARG A 887 4.46 -17.90 10.48
N ILE A 888 5.74 -17.65 10.20
CA ILE A 888 6.58 -16.78 11.02
C ILE A 888 7.09 -15.63 10.17
N VAL A 889 6.92 -14.40 10.67
CA VAL A 889 7.44 -13.17 10.08
C VAL A 889 8.58 -12.64 10.95
N ILE A 890 9.64 -12.15 10.32
CA ILE A 890 10.86 -11.67 10.96
C ILE A 890 11.02 -10.18 10.66
N TYR A 891 10.97 -9.36 11.71
CA TYR A 891 11.32 -7.94 11.66
C TYR A 891 12.73 -7.73 12.24
N GLU A 892 13.43 -6.69 11.77
CA GLU A 892 14.66 -6.22 12.41
C GLU A 892 14.37 -5.69 13.84
N HIS A 893 15.40 -5.64 14.69
CA HIS A 893 15.22 -5.43 16.14
C HIS A 893 14.52 -4.11 16.49
N LEU A 894 13.39 -4.21 17.19
CA LEU A 894 12.67 -3.07 17.76
C LEU A 894 13.17 -2.83 19.19
N GLU A 895 14.11 -1.90 19.38
CA GLU A 895 14.57 -1.42 20.71
C GLU A 895 13.52 -0.54 21.43
N TYR A 896 12.24 -0.70 21.09
CA TYR A 896 11.31 0.42 20.99
C TYR A 896 10.16 0.33 21.98
N VAL A 897 9.81 1.47 22.60
CA VAL A 897 8.59 1.62 23.39
C VAL A 897 7.41 1.82 22.44
N ASN A 898 6.35 1.00 22.58
CA ASN A 898 5.11 1.23 21.85
C ASN A 898 4.30 2.39 22.44
N LEU A 899 3.50 3.04 21.60
CA LEU A 899 2.76 4.26 21.95
C LEU A 899 1.78 4.05 23.11
N HIS A 900 1.16 2.86 23.21
CA HIS A 900 0.28 2.51 24.34
C HIS A 900 1.02 2.53 25.68
N THR A 901 2.25 2.02 25.71
CA THR A 901 3.12 2.03 26.89
C THR A 901 3.53 3.48 27.26
N LEU A 902 3.90 4.27 26.25
CA LEU A 902 4.32 5.67 26.40
C LEU A 902 3.21 6.62 26.88
N LEU A 903 1.95 6.37 26.47
CA LEU A 903 0.82 7.20 26.89
C LEU A 903 0.21 6.79 28.23
N HIS A 904 0.22 5.50 28.57
CA HIS A 904 -0.60 4.96 29.68
C HIS A 904 0.16 4.29 30.83
N THR A 905 1.48 4.12 30.73
CA THR A 905 2.25 3.41 31.79
C THR A 905 3.53 4.10 32.26
N THR A 906 4.03 5.10 31.54
CA THR A 906 5.09 6.02 32.00
C THR A 906 4.49 7.24 32.69
N ASP A 907 5.07 7.69 33.81
CA ASP A 907 4.69 8.93 34.51
C ASP A 907 5.15 10.21 33.76
N ASP A 908 5.89 10.07 32.65
CA ASP A 908 6.48 11.16 31.88
C ASP A 908 5.49 11.81 30.89
N SER A 909 5.32 13.14 30.99
CA SER A 909 4.35 13.90 30.19
C SER A 909 4.83 14.13 28.74
N VAL A 910 4.24 13.40 27.78
CA VAL A 910 4.54 13.55 26.34
C VAL A 910 4.01 14.88 25.79
N SER A 911 4.89 15.71 25.22
CA SER A 911 4.59 17.04 24.67
C SER A 911 3.79 17.01 23.36
N TRP A 912 3.09 18.11 23.03
CA TRP A 912 2.36 18.23 21.77
C TRP A 912 3.23 17.97 20.54
N ILE A 913 4.46 18.46 20.53
CA ILE A 913 5.39 18.29 19.41
C ILE A 913 5.63 16.81 19.09
N LEU A 914 5.88 15.98 20.12
CA LEU A 914 6.06 14.54 19.91
C LEU A 914 4.73 13.85 19.55
N ARG A 915 3.60 14.20 20.18
CA ARG A 915 2.29 13.63 19.83
C ARG A 915 1.84 13.96 18.40
N HIS A 916 2.14 15.17 17.92
CA HIS A 916 1.91 15.58 16.53
C HIS A 916 2.85 14.85 15.57
N LYS A 917 4.16 14.76 15.88
CA LYS A 917 5.14 13.97 15.12
C LYS A 917 4.67 12.53 14.92
N ILE A 918 4.20 11.89 16.00
CA ILE A 918 3.61 10.55 15.99
C ILE A 918 2.40 10.49 15.05
N ALA A 919 1.39 11.33 15.26
CA ALA A 919 0.18 11.36 14.42
C ALA A 919 0.50 11.56 12.94
N LEU A 920 1.38 12.50 12.60
CA LEU A 920 1.76 12.82 11.23
C LEU A 920 2.58 11.68 10.58
N GLY A 921 3.48 11.03 11.32
CA GLY A 921 4.23 9.89 10.80
C GLY A 921 3.37 8.63 10.59
N THR A 922 2.50 8.29 11.54
CA THR A 922 1.50 7.22 11.36
C THR A 922 0.54 7.54 10.21
N ALA A 923 0.12 8.80 10.03
CA ALA A 923 -0.70 9.21 8.90
C ALA A 923 0.04 9.06 7.56
N ARG A 924 1.34 9.40 7.49
CA ARG A 924 2.19 9.17 6.30
C ARG A 924 2.32 7.69 5.98
N ALA A 925 2.55 6.85 6.99
CA ALA A 925 2.64 5.40 6.84
C ALA A 925 1.37 4.81 6.22
N LEU A 926 0.19 5.16 6.74
CA LEU A 926 -1.09 4.70 6.19
C LEU A 926 -1.41 5.32 4.83
N ALA A 927 -1.08 6.60 4.59
CA ALA A 927 -1.24 7.21 3.27
C ALA A 927 -0.35 6.53 2.21
N PHE A 928 0.85 6.09 2.58
CA PHE A 928 1.72 5.29 1.72
C PHE A 928 1.11 3.90 1.43
N LEU A 929 0.65 3.18 2.46
CA LEU A 929 -0.01 1.88 2.28
C LEU A 929 -1.30 1.98 1.43
N HIS A 930 -2.10 3.04 1.61
CA HIS A 930 -3.38 3.24 0.93
C HIS A 930 -3.27 3.80 -0.49
N HIS A 931 -2.22 4.57 -0.79
CA HIS A 931 -2.14 5.36 -2.04
C HIS A 931 -0.79 5.30 -2.77
N GLY A 932 0.29 4.86 -2.10
CA GLY A 932 1.61 4.63 -2.68
C GLY A 932 1.87 3.16 -3.06
N CYS A 933 1.31 2.21 -2.32
CA CYS A 933 1.34 0.79 -2.68
C CYS A 933 0.32 0.46 -3.79
N ILE A 934 0.74 -0.35 -4.76
CA ILE A 934 -0.15 -0.85 -5.84
C ILE A 934 -0.13 -2.39 -5.85
N PRO A 935 -1.28 -3.06 -5.70
CA PRO A 935 -2.53 -2.51 -5.16
C PRO A 935 -2.38 -2.04 -3.70
N PRO A 936 -3.29 -1.17 -3.22
CA PRO A 936 -3.29 -0.67 -1.85
C PRO A 936 -3.26 -1.78 -0.80
N VAL A 937 -2.57 -1.52 0.31
CA VAL A 937 -2.46 -2.41 1.46
C VAL A 937 -3.32 -1.85 2.59
N VAL A 938 -4.32 -2.64 3.02
CA VAL A 938 -5.03 -2.39 4.28
C VAL A 938 -4.16 -2.90 5.43
N HIS A 939 -4.06 -2.12 6.50
CA HIS A 939 -3.31 -2.52 7.69
C HIS A 939 -4.13 -3.43 8.60
N GLY A 940 -5.35 -3.04 8.95
CA GLY A 940 -6.30 -3.84 9.73
C GLY A 940 -6.01 -4.00 11.23
N GLU A 941 -4.91 -3.46 11.75
CA GLU A 941 -4.56 -3.45 13.18
C GLU A 941 -3.91 -2.10 13.60
N VAL A 942 -4.45 -0.97 13.13
CA VAL A 942 -3.97 0.37 13.53
C VAL A 942 -4.39 0.67 14.97
N LYS A 943 -3.43 0.77 15.90
CA LYS A 943 -3.66 1.07 17.33
C LYS A 943 -2.39 1.59 17.99
N ALA A 944 -2.49 2.18 19.18
CA ALA A 944 -1.30 2.60 19.93
C ALA A 944 -0.37 1.43 20.32
N GLY A 945 -0.83 0.18 20.27
CA GLY A 945 0.00 -1.01 20.46
C GLY A 945 0.87 -1.39 19.25
N THR A 946 0.56 -0.92 18.03
CA THR A 946 1.31 -1.24 16.79
C THR A 946 2.16 -0.09 16.28
N ILE A 947 2.15 1.05 16.98
CA ILE A 947 3.01 2.22 16.72
C ILE A 947 4.17 2.18 17.72
N PHE A 948 5.39 2.15 17.21
CA PHE A 948 6.63 2.16 17.99
C PHE A 948 7.39 3.48 17.78
N LEU A 949 8.18 3.90 18.76
CA LEU A 949 9.16 4.98 18.61
C LEU A 949 10.58 4.42 18.54
N ASP A 950 11.34 4.81 17.52
CA ASP A 950 12.77 4.52 17.49
C ASP A 950 13.61 5.44 18.40
N SER A 951 14.93 5.21 18.43
CA SER A 951 15.88 5.97 19.24
C SER A 951 15.96 7.46 18.87
N SER A 952 15.52 7.84 17.67
CA SER A 952 15.37 9.25 17.22
C SER A 952 13.95 9.81 17.43
N GLN A 953 13.10 9.04 18.12
CA GLN A 953 11.69 9.31 18.31
C GLN A 953 10.92 9.49 17.00
N GLU A 954 11.31 8.81 15.91
CA GLU A 954 10.45 8.68 14.73
C GLU A 954 9.41 7.56 14.96
N PRO A 955 8.13 7.79 14.60
CA PRO A 955 7.09 6.78 14.72
C PRO A 955 7.20 5.75 13.58
N GLN A 956 7.22 4.48 13.93
CA GLN A 956 7.22 3.35 12.99
C GLN A 956 5.98 2.47 13.25
N LEU A 957 5.18 2.23 12.22
CA LEU A 957 3.94 1.45 12.28
C LEU A 957 4.22 0.01 11.82
N ALA A 958 3.91 -0.96 12.68
CA ALA A 958 4.23 -2.38 12.50
C ALA A 958 2.99 -3.24 12.14
N GLU A 959 3.21 -4.48 11.71
CA GLU A 959 2.14 -5.48 11.43
C GLU A 959 1.20 -5.15 10.25
N PHE A 960 1.59 -4.23 9.37
CA PHE A 960 0.80 -3.88 8.19
C PHE A 960 0.57 -5.08 7.25
N GLY A 961 -0.65 -5.19 6.70
CA GLY A 961 -1.02 -6.24 5.75
C GLY A 961 -1.21 -7.65 6.33
N LEU A 962 -0.78 -7.92 7.57
CA LEU A 962 -0.94 -9.25 8.19
C LEU A 962 -2.40 -9.64 8.43
N ALA A 963 -3.32 -8.69 8.53
CA ALA A 963 -4.75 -8.96 8.74
C ALA A 963 -5.38 -9.84 7.64
N LYS A 964 -4.84 -9.83 6.40
CA LYS A 964 -5.29 -10.71 5.30
C LYS A 964 -4.98 -12.20 5.55
N LEU A 965 -4.12 -12.51 6.52
CA LEU A 965 -3.68 -13.88 6.86
C LEU A 965 -4.47 -14.50 8.01
N LEU A 966 -5.45 -13.78 8.57
CA LEU A 966 -6.21 -14.17 9.76
C LEU A 966 -7.60 -14.71 9.40
N ASN A 967 -8.16 -15.53 10.29
CA ASN A 967 -9.48 -16.12 10.11
C ASN A 967 -10.58 -15.19 10.67
N GLU A 968 -11.71 -15.09 9.97
CA GLU A 968 -12.78 -14.10 10.17
C GLU A 968 -13.52 -14.21 11.53
N GLY A 969 -13.20 -15.21 12.36
CA GLY A 969 -13.91 -15.55 13.60
C GLY A 969 -13.38 -14.93 14.90
N LEU A 970 -12.33 -14.09 14.87
CA LEU A 970 -11.69 -13.51 16.08
C LEU A 970 -11.90 -11.98 16.25
N LEU A 971 -12.68 -11.35 15.38
CA LEU A 971 -12.88 -9.88 15.34
C LEU A 971 -13.83 -9.31 16.41
N GLY A 972 -14.14 -10.07 17.46
CA GLY A 972 -15.11 -9.71 18.51
C GLY A 972 -14.48 -9.40 19.87
N ASP A 973 -13.57 -8.42 19.93
CA ASP A 973 -13.07 -7.88 21.21
C ASP A 973 -13.08 -6.35 21.21
N LEU A 974 -13.50 -5.76 22.32
CA LEU A 974 -13.97 -4.37 22.45
C LEU A 974 -12.81 -3.38 22.64
N ASP A 975 -11.90 -3.32 21.66
CA ASP A 975 -10.64 -2.56 21.75
C ASP A 975 -10.73 -1.06 21.43
N GLY A 976 -11.92 -0.53 21.13
CA GLY A 976 -12.17 0.90 20.89
C GLY A 976 -11.66 1.46 19.55
N TYR A 977 -10.61 0.88 18.96
CA TYR A 977 -10.10 1.22 17.63
C TYR A 977 -10.96 0.63 16.51
N THR A 978 -11.74 -0.41 16.80
CA THR A 978 -12.62 -1.10 15.85
C THR A 978 -13.89 -0.26 15.56
N PRO A 979 -14.22 0.06 14.28
CA PRO A 979 -15.47 0.72 13.94
C PRO A 979 -16.64 -0.27 13.87
N THR A 980 -17.86 0.22 14.09
CA THR A 980 -19.08 -0.60 14.14
C THR A 980 -19.35 -1.38 12.85
N GLU A 981 -19.02 -0.85 11.66
CA GLU A 981 -19.18 -1.63 10.42
C GLU A 981 -18.15 -2.78 10.28
N LEU A 982 -17.06 -2.78 11.04
CA LEU A 982 -16.15 -3.93 11.11
C LEU A 982 -16.72 -5.04 12.01
N GLU A 983 -17.39 -4.66 13.11
CA GLU A 983 -18.12 -5.60 13.98
C GLU A 983 -19.27 -6.29 13.24
N GLU A 984 -19.89 -5.62 12.26
CA GLU A 984 -20.97 -6.17 11.42
C GLU A 984 -20.49 -6.91 10.14
N HIS A 985 -19.25 -6.70 9.66
CA HIS A 985 -18.80 -7.20 8.35
C HIS A 985 -17.50 -8.03 8.34
N GLY A 986 -16.74 -8.08 9.44
CA GLY A 986 -15.69 -9.09 9.65
C GLY A 986 -14.44 -9.03 8.76
N SER A 987 -14.20 -7.96 8.00
CA SER A 987 -12.98 -7.81 7.18
C SER A 987 -12.50 -6.34 7.09
N PRO A 988 -11.20 -6.06 7.35
CA PRO A 988 -10.67 -4.68 7.31
C PRO A 988 -10.73 -4.00 5.93
N THR A 989 -10.88 -2.68 5.97
CA THR A 989 -10.97 -1.78 4.80
C THR A 989 -10.04 -0.56 4.97
N LEU A 990 -9.81 0.18 3.89
CA LEU A 990 -9.05 1.44 3.95
C LEU A 990 -9.78 2.46 4.84
N GLU A 991 -11.11 2.46 4.80
CA GLU A 991 -11.97 3.33 5.60
C GLU A 991 -12.01 2.93 7.09
N SER A 992 -11.79 1.66 7.43
CA SER A 992 -11.60 1.25 8.84
C SER A 992 -10.22 1.63 9.36
N ASP A 993 -9.16 1.53 8.56
CA ASP A 993 -7.83 2.04 8.93
C ASP A 993 -7.88 3.56 9.24
N VAL A 994 -8.64 4.34 8.45
CA VAL A 994 -8.88 5.78 8.72
C VAL A 994 -9.58 5.99 10.06
N TYR A 995 -10.61 5.18 10.37
CA TYR A 995 -11.30 5.27 11.67
C TYR A 995 -10.37 4.96 12.83
N SER A 996 -9.65 3.83 12.76
CA SER A 996 -8.72 3.39 13.79
C SER A 996 -7.57 4.39 13.99
N PHE A 997 -7.05 4.99 12.91
CA PHE A 997 -6.15 6.14 12.99
C PHE A 997 -6.81 7.34 13.69
N GLY A 998 -8.07 7.64 13.38
CA GLY A 998 -8.85 8.67 14.06
C GLY A 998 -8.94 8.45 15.57
N VAL A 999 -9.11 7.19 16.01
CA VAL A 999 -9.09 6.83 17.44
C VAL A 999 -7.70 7.04 18.06
N VAL A 1000 -6.61 6.64 17.38
CA VAL A 1000 -5.23 6.93 17.82
C VAL A 1000 -5.01 8.45 17.96
N LEU A 1001 -5.52 9.26 17.03
CA LEU A 1001 -5.40 10.72 17.08
C LEU A 1001 -6.18 11.33 18.27
N LEU A 1002 -7.38 10.80 18.57
CA LEU A 1002 -8.14 11.24 19.75
C LEU A 1002 -7.47 10.83 21.06
N GLU A 1003 -6.91 9.62 21.14
CA GLU A 1003 -6.12 9.12 22.27
C GLU A 1003 -4.85 9.98 22.50
N LEU A 1004 -4.11 10.31 21.43
CA LEU A 1004 -2.98 11.24 21.47
C LEU A 1004 -3.37 12.62 22.00
N VAL A 1005 -4.48 13.19 21.52
CA VAL A 1005 -4.90 14.55 21.92
C VAL A 1005 -5.51 14.60 23.33
N SER A 1006 -6.19 13.53 23.78
CA SER A 1006 -6.90 13.53 25.07
C SER A 1006 -6.15 12.86 26.23
N GLY A 1007 -5.06 12.12 25.96
CA GLY A 1007 -4.36 11.34 26.99
C GLY A 1007 -5.22 10.23 27.61
N LYS A 1008 -6.34 9.87 26.97
CA LYS A 1008 -7.24 8.80 27.42
C LYS A 1008 -7.02 7.59 26.54
N LYS A 1009 -6.99 6.42 27.16
CA LYS A 1009 -6.97 5.15 26.45
C LYS A 1009 -8.18 5.03 25.51
N ALA A 1010 -7.97 4.42 24.35
CA ALA A 1010 -9.06 3.94 23.51
C ALA A 1010 -9.91 2.88 24.25
N GLU A 1011 -11.01 3.34 24.84
CA GLU A 1011 -12.14 2.52 25.29
C GLU A 1011 -13.38 2.94 24.49
N TRP A 1012 -14.44 2.13 24.56
CA TRP A 1012 -15.65 2.25 23.74
C TRP A 1012 -16.41 3.59 23.87
N ASP A 1013 -16.14 4.40 24.91
CA ASP A 1013 -16.78 5.71 25.12
C ASP A 1013 -15.98 6.91 24.56
N LEU A 1014 -14.69 6.74 24.23
CA LEU A 1014 -13.78 7.84 23.87
C LEU A 1014 -14.32 8.64 22.67
N VAL A 1015 -14.70 7.94 21.61
CA VAL A 1015 -15.18 8.52 20.36
C VAL A 1015 -16.49 9.29 20.57
N ASP A 1016 -17.46 8.69 21.27
CA ASP A 1016 -18.76 9.32 21.53
C ASP A 1016 -18.69 10.48 22.55
N TRP A 1017 -17.76 10.41 23.52
CA TRP A 1017 -17.45 11.54 24.40
C TRP A 1017 -16.91 12.74 23.62
N VAL A 1018 -15.93 12.54 22.73
CA VAL A 1018 -15.41 13.62 21.87
C VAL A 1018 -16.47 14.15 20.93
N ARG A 1019 -17.25 13.28 20.26
CA ARG A 1019 -18.39 13.69 19.42
C ARG A 1019 -19.41 14.53 20.20
N GLY A 1020 -19.68 14.17 21.46
CA GLY A 1020 -20.55 14.94 22.36
C GLY A 1020 -20.05 16.37 22.58
N LEU A 1021 -18.77 16.52 22.93
CA LEU A 1021 -18.13 17.83 23.13
C LEU A 1021 -18.09 18.65 21.83
N VAL A 1022 -17.68 18.06 20.71
CA VAL A 1022 -17.60 18.74 19.40
C VAL A 1022 -18.99 19.21 18.94
N ARG A 1023 -20.05 18.40 19.11
CA ARG A 1023 -21.44 18.78 18.81
C ARG A 1023 -21.97 19.93 19.68
N GLN A 1024 -21.37 20.17 20.85
CA GLN A 1024 -21.71 21.27 21.75
C GLN A 1024 -20.84 22.52 21.52
N GLY A 1025 -19.83 22.45 20.64
CA GLY A 1025 -18.84 23.51 20.43
C GLY A 1025 -17.70 23.50 21.47
N GLU A 1026 -17.69 22.54 22.40
CA GLU A 1026 -16.75 22.47 23.52
C GLU A 1026 -15.57 21.51 23.25
N GLY A 1027 -15.20 21.30 21.99
CA GLY A 1027 -14.17 20.34 21.57
C GLY A 1027 -12.80 20.52 22.24
N SER A 1028 -12.45 21.74 22.68
CA SER A 1028 -11.23 22.02 23.45
C SER A 1028 -11.20 21.33 24.83
N ARG A 1029 -12.35 20.92 25.38
CA ARG A 1029 -12.43 20.12 26.61
C ARG A 1029 -12.02 18.65 26.41
N ALA A 1030 -11.80 18.21 25.17
CA ALA A 1030 -11.23 16.91 24.87
C ALA A 1030 -9.70 16.86 25.04
N ILE A 1031 -9.04 18.02 25.17
CA ILE A 1031 -7.58 18.12 25.21
C ILE A 1031 -7.03 17.69 26.58
N ASP A 1032 -5.98 16.87 26.54
CA ASP A 1032 -5.21 16.45 27.71
C ASP A 1032 -4.66 17.66 28.51
N PRO A 1033 -4.94 17.78 29.82
CA PRO A 1033 -4.39 18.84 30.66
C PRO A 1033 -2.85 18.93 30.65
N THR A 1034 -2.14 17.82 30.42
CA THR A 1034 -0.67 17.80 30.34
C THR A 1034 -0.12 18.44 29.06
N LEU A 1035 -0.95 18.62 28.03
CA LEU A 1035 -0.55 19.33 26.80
C LEU A 1035 -0.59 20.86 26.96
N GLN A 1036 -1.18 21.40 28.02
CA GLN A 1036 -1.27 22.85 28.23
C GLN A 1036 0.13 23.49 28.35
N GLY A 1037 0.43 24.42 27.45
CA GLY A 1037 1.74 25.07 27.36
C GLY A 1037 2.79 24.30 26.56
N THR A 1038 2.49 23.09 26.05
CA THR A 1038 3.41 22.31 25.20
C THR A 1038 3.23 22.56 23.69
N GLY A 1039 2.19 23.33 23.31
CA GLY A 1039 1.91 23.73 21.93
C GLY A 1039 0.70 24.66 21.81
N PRO A 1040 0.44 25.26 20.63
CA PRO A 1040 -0.70 26.15 20.41
C PRO A 1040 -2.04 25.42 20.56
N VAL A 1041 -2.89 25.89 21.48
CA VAL A 1041 -4.20 25.26 21.78
C VAL A 1041 -5.11 25.16 20.55
N GLU A 1042 -4.99 26.09 19.60
CA GLU A 1042 -5.75 26.08 18.34
C GLU A 1042 -5.36 24.90 17.42
N GLN A 1043 -4.06 24.58 17.30
CA GLN A 1043 -3.59 23.41 16.56
C GLN A 1043 -4.08 22.10 17.19
N ILE A 1044 -4.00 22.01 18.53
CA ILE A 1044 -4.46 20.84 19.28
C ILE A 1044 -5.99 20.69 19.15
N ALA A 1045 -6.75 21.79 19.18
CA ALA A 1045 -8.20 21.78 18.97
C ALA A 1045 -8.60 21.43 17.53
N GLU A 1046 -7.79 21.76 16.52
CA GLU A 1046 -7.99 21.33 15.14
C GLU A 1046 -7.72 19.82 14.98
N ALA A 1047 -6.72 19.27 15.68
CA ALA A 1047 -6.48 17.83 15.73
C ALA A 1047 -7.69 17.04 16.29
N VAL A 1048 -8.44 17.58 17.26
CA VAL A 1048 -9.73 17.00 17.71
C VAL A 1048 -10.74 16.93 16.55
N LYS A 1049 -10.80 17.96 15.69
CA LYS A 1049 -11.70 17.98 14.52
C LYS A 1049 -11.26 16.98 13.45
N ILE A 1050 -9.96 16.83 13.21
CA ILE A 1050 -9.42 15.82 12.30
C ILE A 1050 -9.79 14.41 12.81
N GLY A 1051 -9.57 14.13 14.11
CA GLY A 1051 -9.97 12.87 14.75
C GLY A 1051 -11.48 12.60 14.65
N TYR A 1052 -12.32 13.63 14.84
CA TYR A 1052 -13.77 13.56 14.65
C TYR A 1052 -14.19 13.26 13.20
N LEU A 1053 -13.48 13.80 12.20
CA LEU A 1053 -13.73 13.51 10.77
C LEU A 1053 -13.31 12.08 10.40
N CYS A 1054 -12.15 11.63 10.90
CA CYS A 1054 -11.67 10.26 10.72
C CYS A 1054 -12.61 9.23 11.39
N THR A 1055 -13.16 9.55 12.57
CA THR A 1055 -14.08 8.66 13.32
C THR A 1055 -15.56 8.80 12.93
N ALA A 1056 -15.88 9.25 11.70
CA ALA A 1056 -17.26 9.42 11.27
C ALA A 1056 -18.03 8.07 11.18
N ASP A 1057 -19.31 8.07 11.59
CA ASP A 1057 -20.21 6.90 11.60
C ASP A 1057 -20.41 6.22 10.23
N LEU A 1058 -20.16 6.95 9.14
CA LEU A 1058 -20.31 6.45 7.77
C LEU A 1058 -18.94 6.47 7.12
N SER A 1059 -18.43 5.29 6.75
CA SER A 1059 -17.12 5.09 6.13
C SER A 1059 -16.83 6.07 4.99
N TRP A 1060 -17.76 6.24 4.05
CA TRP A 1060 -17.64 7.16 2.91
C TRP A 1060 -17.70 8.67 3.24
N LYS A 1061 -17.82 9.04 4.53
CA LYS A 1061 -17.66 10.44 5.00
C LYS A 1061 -16.29 10.70 5.61
N ARG A 1062 -15.50 9.66 5.87
CA ARG A 1062 -14.15 9.78 6.42
C ARG A 1062 -13.21 10.32 5.33
N PRO A 1063 -12.23 11.19 5.67
CA PRO A 1063 -11.23 11.66 4.71
C PRO A 1063 -10.31 10.52 4.27
N THR A 1064 -9.64 10.65 3.11
CA THR A 1064 -8.56 9.71 2.75
C THR A 1064 -7.31 9.99 3.59
N MET A 1065 -6.45 8.99 3.82
CA MET A 1065 -5.23 9.22 4.60
C MET A 1065 -4.30 10.27 3.96
N GLN A 1066 -4.31 10.41 2.63
CA GLN A 1066 -3.60 11.51 1.95
C GLN A 1066 -4.18 12.90 2.31
N GLN A 1067 -5.50 13.03 2.48
CA GLN A 1067 -6.12 14.26 2.96
C GLN A 1067 -5.79 14.52 4.44
N VAL A 1068 -5.78 13.48 5.27
CA VAL A 1068 -5.39 13.56 6.69
C VAL A 1068 -3.94 14.04 6.85
N VAL A 1069 -3.01 13.55 6.02
CA VAL A 1069 -1.61 14.04 6.00
C VAL A 1069 -1.52 15.51 5.62
N GLY A 1070 -2.41 16.01 4.76
CA GLY A 1070 -2.53 17.45 4.48
C GLY A 1070 -2.96 18.23 5.71
N LEU A 1071 -4.12 17.88 6.28
CA LEU A 1071 -4.69 18.55 7.46
C LEU A 1071 -3.73 18.54 8.66
N LEU A 1072 -2.96 17.46 8.86
CA LEU A 1072 -1.96 17.36 9.92
C LEU A 1072 -0.70 18.20 9.63
N LYS A 1073 -0.30 18.40 8.37
CA LYS A 1073 0.78 19.33 8.01
C LYS A 1073 0.38 20.78 8.31
N ASP A 1074 -0.85 21.16 7.98
CA ASP A 1074 -1.36 22.53 8.15
C ASP A 1074 -1.38 22.99 9.62
N ILE A 1075 -1.39 22.04 10.57
CA ILE A 1075 -1.36 22.29 12.02
C ILE A 1075 -0.02 21.95 12.69
N SER A 1076 1.07 21.88 11.92
CA SER A 1076 2.41 21.57 12.48
C SER A 1076 2.86 22.61 13.50
N PRO A 1077 3.40 22.21 14.66
CA PRO A 1077 4.04 23.15 15.56
C PRO A 1077 5.26 23.78 14.89
N SER A 1078 5.43 25.08 15.11
CA SER A 1078 6.53 25.93 14.61
C SER A 1078 7.76 25.86 15.50
#